data_AF-A0A7L5EBA7-F1
#
_entry.id   AF-A0A7L5EBA7-F1
#
_cell.length_a   1.000
_cell.length_b   1.000
_cell.length_c   1.000
_cell.angle_alpha   90.00
_cell.angle_beta   90.00
_cell.angle_gamma   90.00
#
_symmetry.space_group_name_H-M   'P 1'
#
loop_
_entity.id
_entity.type
_entity.pdbx_description
1 polymer ?
#
loop_
_entity_poly.entity_id
_entity_poly.type
_entity_poly.pdbx_seq_one_letter_code
_entity_poly.pdbx_strand_id
1 'polypeptide(L)'
;MRYLNKIVFINSAAIRYSEVQLDGNIHLIGTQGVGKSTILRAILFFYNADTQRLGIPVEKKSYQDYYFPYADSSIIYEVAREDGWFTVLSYKTMNRICYRFIASPYRPDLFIDEEGAPYPSDRIRSVLDKNGIKYSGAISTYEEYRNILYGNSDNKRDYSCYSLMESGSYQNIIRTIQNVLLNSRLEADYIKQTIITSLNEADSVIDLSRYRSHLSGFEAQLNDIGVFREPGMMRKAAGISALSDDIRKRDLRINDLCRQLRGAYLETERILPELSRKIHEQEAVKSDFYKQRDKLDAESKNRTATMEGELAVLKNALSEAEAKQVFYAGKDIQTAMDRCNKLEILQQEQESLVVEKDLLSSKNKEASVLHANLIANLKNELAGFENEKQKQLLAAETEINARREARREYYRRLREELRHAASEEKERLLVDREKRTTEVAALKMRIKTARGQSGTSEELEAVKGRLGNYDANRKDLELKIRELKYELNYQTKEFETAEKHLDEDYQKLLESNEVKIEALSAKLAELTEFLDNQKDSFFNWLSEHKPGWEQTIGQVCDERLLYGKEFTAEVGEGDTFYGIRFTFGIHRNVKTKEDYLTEKKEAEEKRAGIQRFIATAQQDLEAAKENLRKQYQSSVKPIKEDIYHAEYELEQLAVRKKEDESRLSALRDQATRLRQEEIRRLEEELNAAEAALSSIRQEIATLQGKMDRELASLDEQEKDELAALDKELSARREAISEEIARKKAELEERKSGYDREQLDSLTASGGDPRRLEEIHSRLAYIGGEIKYINETKALIIEYLKDKREMLDKVPDWTAESLRLQQIIHGEQEELKKRLADMNRNIFKIDAELKELKEANRKALENREEYHRSTLLDWFTSRESIFSSMNRTDTDGDCRSLVREITIRVSEQSQKLSELRKEITAYTGNFSEDNVFAFKTSFSDDKEYMDFACDLKEFIDEDKVSEYQSRINTRNSDIFRQITADTKSMVSQEGNIRGVVDRINADFKEKNFVGIIQCIEMRIDPSQNKIVNLLKEIKRFNEEYSWDLGQNLFASSADDTATREKATTLLRELIKSMDAYSGNLIRLADFFDLKFRVIENRNDTGFVERLTNVGSEGTDILVKSMVNIMLLNVFKRNASTVFSDFKLHCMMDEIGKLHPNNVAGILKFANDRDILLINGSPTEQDALSYKHIYKLEKDTDSFTRIRRVITQFD
;
A
#
# COMPACT_ATOMS: atom_id res chain seq x y z
N MET A 1 -72.91 13.69 -42.50
CA MET A 1 -72.64 12.99 -41.23
C MET A 1 -72.15 11.56 -41.47
N ARG A 2 -70.99 11.19 -40.92
CA ARG A 2 -70.37 9.85 -41.10
C ARG A 2 -70.77 8.88 -39.98
N TYR A 3 -71.16 7.65 -40.30
CA TYR A 3 -71.52 6.64 -39.28
C TYR A 3 -71.53 5.21 -39.85
N LEU A 4 -71.41 4.21 -38.96
CA LEU A 4 -71.62 2.81 -39.32
C LEU A 4 -73.13 2.58 -39.51
N ASN A 5 -73.57 2.33 -40.74
CA ASN A 5 -74.98 2.27 -41.13
C ASN A 5 -75.59 0.88 -40.91
N LYS A 6 -74.84 -0.18 -41.24
CA LYS A 6 -75.35 -1.55 -41.20
C LYS A 6 -74.22 -2.54 -40.91
N ILE A 7 -74.55 -3.63 -40.24
CA ILE A 7 -73.72 -4.84 -40.15
C ILE A 7 -74.48 -6.02 -40.75
N VAL A 8 -73.80 -6.81 -41.57
CA VAL A 8 -74.36 -8.01 -42.20
C VAL A 8 -73.53 -9.21 -41.80
N PHE A 9 -74.21 -10.26 -41.36
CA PHE A 9 -73.61 -11.55 -41.06
C PHE A 9 -73.95 -12.51 -42.18
N ILE A 10 -72.93 -13.16 -42.76
CA ILE A 10 -73.08 -14.23 -43.74
C ILE A 10 -72.32 -15.45 -43.20
N ASN A 11 -73.06 -16.51 -42.90
CA ASN A 11 -72.55 -17.75 -42.29
C ASN A 11 -71.58 -17.49 -41.12
N SER A 12 -71.88 -16.50 -40.28
CA SER A 12 -70.96 -15.98 -39.26
C SER A 12 -71.58 -16.05 -37.86
N ALA A 13 -70.81 -16.44 -36.84
CA ALA A 13 -71.21 -16.41 -35.43
C ALA A 13 -72.51 -17.17 -35.09
N ALA A 14 -72.71 -18.32 -35.77
CA ALA A 14 -73.97 -19.09 -35.73
C ALA A 14 -75.19 -18.28 -36.22
N ILE A 15 -75.00 -17.37 -37.19
CA ILE A 15 -76.05 -16.64 -37.92
C ILE A 15 -75.85 -16.96 -39.42
N ARG A 16 -76.86 -17.54 -40.08
CA ARG A 16 -76.78 -17.89 -41.52
C ARG A 16 -76.77 -16.65 -42.41
N TYR A 17 -77.78 -15.82 -42.25
CA TYR A 17 -77.85 -14.51 -42.90
C TYR A 17 -78.64 -13.56 -42.02
N SER A 18 -78.10 -12.37 -41.77
CA SER A 18 -78.87 -11.30 -41.14
C SER A 18 -78.29 -9.94 -41.46
N GLU A 19 -79.18 -9.00 -41.76
CA GLU A 19 -78.87 -7.58 -41.87
C GLU A 19 -79.36 -6.86 -40.60
N VAL A 20 -78.46 -6.19 -39.90
CA VAL A 20 -78.77 -5.38 -38.72
C VAL A 20 -78.43 -3.94 -39.03
N GLN A 21 -79.47 -3.11 -39.16
CA GLN A 21 -79.35 -1.66 -39.32
C GLN A 21 -78.88 -1.01 -38.02
N LEU A 22 -77.95 -0.07 -38.14
CA LEU A 22 -77.25 0.62 -37.08
C LEU A 22 -77.39 2.16 -37.17
N ASP A 23 -78.29 2.69 -38.01
CA ASP A 23 -78.45 4.13 -38.26
C ASP A 23 -79.21 4.91 -37.16
N GLY A 24 -79.54 4.26 -36.04
CA GLY A 24 -80.21 4.86 -34.89
C GLY A 24 -80.00 4.06 -33.61
N ASN A 25 -80.74 4.41 -32.55
CA ASN A 25 -80.71 3.66 -31.30
C ASN A 25 -81.33 2.27 -31.47
N ILE A 26 -80.65 1.25 -30.95
CA ILE A 26 -80.97 -0.16 -31.21
C ILE A 26 -81.22 -0.91 -29.91
N HIS A 27 -82.31 -1.67 -29.88
CA HIS A 27 -82.64 -2.56 -28.78
C HIS A 27 -82.60 -4.04 -29.21
N LEU A 28 -81.73 -4.82 -28.58
CA LEU A 28 -81.59 -6.26 -28.80
C LEU A 28 -82.35 -7.04 -27.70
N ILE A 29 -83.43 -7.71 -28.06
CA ILE A 29 -84.30 -8.47 -27.16
C ILE A 29 -84.04 -9.96 -27.32
N GLY A 30 -83.94 -10.69 -26.20
CA GLY A 30 -83.95 -12.15 -26.20
C GLY A 30 -83.44 -12.76 -24.90
N THR A 31 -83.66 -14.06 -24.69
CA THR A 31 -83.25 -14.75 -23.45
C THR A 31 -81.72 -14.86 -23.34
N GLN A 32 -81.21 -15.28 -22.18
CA GLN A 32 -79.76 -15.43 -22.00
C GLN A 32 -79.21 -16.49 -22.97
N GLY A 33 -78.07 -16.20 -23.63
CA GLY A 33 -77.41 -17.15 -24.54
C GLY A 33 -77.89 -17.14 -26.00
N VAL A 34 -78.89 -16.33 -26.37
CA VAL A 34 -79.40 -16.29 -27.76
C VAL A 34 -78.50 -15.56 -28.77
N GLY A 35 -77.43 -14.88 -28.32
CA GLY A 35 -76.48 -14.19 -29.21
C GLY A 35 -76.44 -12.66 -29.12
N LYS A 36 -77.04 -12.03 -28.09
CA LYS A 36 -77.01 -10.56 -27.92
C LYS A 36 -75.58 -10.01 -27.81
N SER A 37 -74.78 -10.56 -26.89
CA SER A 37 -73.36 -10.18 -26.72
C SER A 37 -72.52 -10.50 -27.95
N THR A 38 -72.97 -11.45 -28.80
CA THR A 38 -72.30 -11.77 -30.08
C THR A 38 -72.39 -10.60 -31.05
N ILE A 39 -73.58 -9.99 -31.20
CA ILE A 39 -73.75 -8.81 -32.06
C ILE A 39 -72.95 -7.63 -31.51
N LEU A 40 -73.03 -7.36 -30.20
CA LEU A 40 -72.29 -6.24 -29.57
C LEU A 40 -70.78 -6.36 -29.79
N ARG A 41 -70.21 -7.55 -29.63
CA ARG A 41 -68.78 -7.79 -29.86
C ARG A 41 -68.39 -7.66 -31.34
N ALA A 42 -69.26 -8.03 -32.28
CA ALA A 42 -69.01 -7.81 -33.71
C ALA A 42 -68.98 -6.32 -34.08
N ILE A 43 -69.82 -5.51 -33.44
CA ILE A 43 -69.81 -4.04 -33.62
C ILE A 43 -68.58 -3.43 -32.93
N LEU A 44 -68.20 -3.90 -31.73
CA LEU A 44 -66.95 -3.48 -31.11
C LEU A 44 -65.72 -3.81 -31.96
N PHE A 45 -65.72 -5.00 -32.59
CA PHE A 45 -64.65 -5.42 -33.46
C PHE A 45 -64.47 -4.51 -34.68
N PHE A 46 -65.54 -3.90 -35.20
CA PHE A 46 -65.42 -2.89 -36.26
C PHE A 46 -64.59 -1.68 -35.82
N TYR A 47 -64.85 -1.14 -34.61
CA TYR A 47 -64.12 0.03 -34.10
C TYR A 47 -62.70 -0.33 -33.67
N ASN A 48 -62.50 -1.55 -33.16
CA ASN A 48 -61.26 -1.95 -32.52
C ASN A 48 -60.31 -2.72 -33.43
N ALA A 49 -60.82 -3.66 -34.24
CA ALA A 49 -60.04 -4.67 -34.94
C ALA A 49 -58.95 -5.28 -34.04
N ASP A 50 -59.34 -5.81 -32.89
CA ASP A 50 -58.46 -6.56 -31.99
C ASP A 50 -59.25 -7.75 -31.47
N THR A 51 -58.72 -8.95 -31.64
CA THR A 51 -59.38 -10.20 -31.20
C THR A 51 -59.15 -10.50 -29.72
N GLN A 52 -58.13 -9.91 -29.08
CA GLN A 52 -57.78 -10.18 -27.67
C GLN A 52 -58.57 -9.31 -26.69
N ARG A 53 -58.90 -8.07 -27.07
CA ARG A 53 -59.54 -7.07 -26.19
C ARG A 53 -61.06 -6.94 -26.37
N LEU A 54 -61.75 -8.06 -26.62
CA LEU A 54 -63.21 -8.11 -26.83
C LEU A 54 -64.00 -8.64 -25.62
N GLY A 55 -63.33 -8.88 -24.48
CA GLY A 55 -63.97 -9.41 -23.27
C GLY A 55 -64.49 -10.83 -23.44
N ILE A 56 -63.83 -11.64 -24.27
CA ILE A 56 -64.12 -13.06 -24.44
C ILE A 56 -63.30 -13.82 -23.38
N PRO A 57 -63.93 -14.56 -22.44
CA PRO A 57 -63.21 -15.37 -21.46
C PRO A 57 -62.32 -16.42 -22.15
N VAL A 58 -61.16 -16.71 -21.55
CA VAL A 58 -60.16 -17.67 -22.08
C VAL A 58 -60.76 -19.06 -22.33
N GLU A 59 -61.81 -19.43 -21.59
CA GLU A 59 -62.53 -20.70 -21.70
C GLU A 59 -63.44 -20.82 -22.95
N LYS A 60 -63.71 -19.73 -23.67
CA LYS A 60 -64.58 -19.73 -24.87
C LYS A 60 -63.78 -19.75 -26.16
N LYS A 61 -64.40 -20.23 -27.25
CA LYS A 61 -63.79 -20.21 -28.60
C LYS A 61 -63.27 -18.81 -28.95
N SER A 62 -62.13 -18.76 -29.63
CA SER A 62 -61.52 -17.52 -30.10
C SER A 62 -62.49 -16.74 -31.00
N TYR A 63 -62.30 -15.41 -31.11
CA TYR A 63 -63.13 -14.60 -31.99
C TYR A 63 -63.09 -15.10 -33.43
N GLN A 64 -61.92 -15.54 -33.91
CA GLN A 64 -61.74 -16.00 -35.29
C GLN A 64 -62.51 -17.31 -35.56
N ASP A 65 -62.47 -18.25 -34.61
CA ASP A 65 -63.11 -19.56 -34.79
C ASP A 65 -64.62 -19.53 -34.57
N TYR A 66 -65.10 -18.59 -33.74
CA TYR A 66 -66.53 -18.45 -33.50
C TYR A 66 -67.24 -17.59 -34.55
N TYR A 67 -66.66 -16.45 -34.93
CA TYR A 67 -67.28 -15.54 -35.91
C TYR A 67 -67.01 -15.95 -37.36
N PHE A 68 -65.92 -16.65 -37.64
CA PHE A 68 -65.59 -17.12 -38.98
C PHE A 68 -65.35 -18.64 -39.00
N PRO A 69 -66.39 -19.45 -38.72
CA PRO A 69 -66.28 -20.90 -38.67
C PRO A 69 -66.06 -21.56 -40.04
N TYR A 70 -66.51 -20.93 -41.13
CA TYR A 70 -66.46 -21.46 -42.49
C TYR A 70 -65.62 -20.55 -43.42
N ALA A 71 -65.18 -21.08 -44.57
CA ALA A 71 -64.38 -20.33 -45.54
C ALA A 71 -65.16 -19.21 -46.25
N ASP A 72 -66.48 -19.36 -46.33
CA ASP A 72 -67.45 -18.40 -46.85
C ASP A 72 -68.07 -17.52 -45.75
N SER A 73 -67.67 -17.71 -44.49
CA SER A 73 -68.06 -16.83 -43.39
C SER A 73 -67.51 -15.43 -43.63
N SER A 74 -68.40 -14.45 -43.63
CA SER A 74 -68.02 -13.05 -43.70
C SER A 74 -68.90 -12.16 -42.83
N ILE A 75 -68.29 -11.10 -42.32
CA ILE A 75 -69.00 -9.99 -41.68
C ILE A 75 -68.73 -8.76 -42.51
N ILE A 76 -69.81 -8.07 -42.85
CA ILE A 76 -69.76 -6.93 -43.73
C ILE A 76 -70.27 -5.71 -42.98
N TYR A 77 -69.48 -4.64 -42.99
CA TYR A 77 -69.81 -3.39 -42.34
C TYR A 77 -70.03 -2.31 -43.39
N GLU A 78 -71.22 -1.74 -43.45
CA GLU A 78 -71.55 -0.63 -44.35
C GLU A 78 -71.43 0.69 -43.60
N VAL A 79 -70.66 1.62 -44.14
CA VAL A 79 -70.39 2.93 -43.55
C VAL A 79 -70.89 4.01 -44.48
N ALA A 80 -71.75 4.88 -43.95
CA ALA A 80 -72.25 6.06 -44.64
C ALA A 80 -71.25 7.22 -44.46
N ARG A 81 -70.90 7.88 -45.55
CA ARG A 81 -70.19 9.16 -45.55
C ARG A 81 -70.94 10.19 -46.40
N GLU A 82 -70.46 11.43 -46.35
CA GLU A 82 -71.01 12.57 -47.10
C GLU A 82 -70.74 12.47 -48.60
N ASP A 83 -69.61 11.86 -48.96
CA ASP A 83 -69.08 11.69 -50.31
C ASP A 83 -69.41 10.34 -50.97
N GLY A 84 -70.09 9.44 -50.24
CA GLY A 84 -70.47 8.11 -50.74
C GLY A 84 -70.50 7.06 -49.63
N TRP A 85 -70.93 5.85 -49.98
CA TRP A 85 -70.98 4.73 -49.04
C TRP A 85 -69.83 3.78 -49.35
N PHE A 86 -69.24 3.23 -48.31
CA PHE A 86 -68.26 2.16 -48.47
C PHE A 86 -68.58 0.99 -47.56
N THR A 87 -68.04 -0.16 -47.93
CA THR A 87 -68.26 -1.42 -47.24
C THR A 87 -66.93 -2.02 -46.84
N VAL A 88 -66.83 -2.51 -45.61
CA VAL A 88 -65.69 -3.29 -45.14
C VAL A 88 -66.10 -4.76 -45.13
N LEU A 89 -65.44 -5.56 -45.96
CA LEU A 89 -65.53 -7.01 -45.92
C LEU A 89 -64.49 -7.56 -44.94
N SER A 90 -64.94 -8.26 -43.91
CA SER A 90 -64.10 -9.03 -42.98
C SER A 90 -64.27 -10.52 -43.26
N TYR A 91 -63.17 -11.24 -43.47
CA TYR A 91 -63.16 -12.67 -43.81
C TYR A 91 -61.93 -13.37 -43.23
N LYS A 92 -61.95 -14.71 -43.13
CA LYS A 92 -60.83 -15.51 -42.59
C LYS A 92 -59.98 -16.09 -43.72
N THR A 93 -58.65 -15.98 -43.60
CA THR A 93 -57.68 -16.59 -44.52
C THR A 93 -56.43 -16.99 -43.75
N MET A 94 -55.93 -18.22 -43.93
CA MET A 94 -54.75 -18.75 -43.19
C MET A 94 -54.80 -18.51 -41.67
N ASN A 95 -55.97 -18.78 -41.06
CA ASN A 95 -56.22 -18.55 -39.64
C ASN A 95 -55.94 -17.11 -39.16
N ARG A 96 -56.14 -16.11 -40.04
CA ARG A 96 -56.09 -14.68 -39.74
C ARG A 96 -57.31 -14.00 -40.33
N ILE A 97 -57.79 -12.94 -39.67
CA ILE A 97 -58.85 -12.09 -40.21
C ILE A 97 -58.22 -11.09 -41.17
N CYS A 98 -58.74 -11.06 -42.39
CA CYS A 98 -58.36 -10.11 -43.43
C CYS A 98 -59.52 -9.17 -43.73
N TYR A 99 -59.18 -7.95 -44.16
CA TYR A 99 -60.13 -6.89 -44.46
C TYR A 99 -59.98 -6.42 -45.90
N ARG A 100 -61.09 -5.96 -46.48
CA ARG A 100 -61.09 -5.26 -47.76
C ARG A 100 -62.12 -4.13 -47.72
N PHE A 101 -61.69 -2.92 -48.04
CA PHE A 101 -62.56 -1.76 -48.18
C PHE A 101 -63.05 -1.68 -49.63
N ILE A 102 -64.35 -1.51 -49.82
CA ILE A 102 -65.02 -1.53 -51.11
C ILE A 102 -65.79 -0.23 -51.24
N ALA A 103 -65.57 0.53 -52.31
CA ALA A 103 -66.25 1.81 -52.57
C ALA A 103 -67.64 1.58 -53.17
N SER A 104 -68.49 0.86 -52.44
CA SER A 104 -69.89 0.58 -52.77
C SER A 104 -70.69 0.43 -51.47
N PRO A 105 -71.98 0.79 -51.46
CA PRO A 105 -72.90 0.31 -50.44
C PRO A 105 -73.00 -1.22 -50.48
N TYR A 106 -73.51 -1.82 -49.41
CA TYR A 106 -73.76 -3.24 -49.34
C TYR A 106 -74.84 -3.62 -50.36
N ARG A 107 -74.49 -4.56 -51.24
CA ARG A 107 -75.40 -5.13 -52.24
C ARG A 107 -75.29 -6.66 -52.20
N PRO A 108 -76.38 -7.39 -51.93
CA PRO A 108 -76.32 -8.85 -51.78
C PRO A 108 -75.70 -9.57 -52.99
N ASP A 109 -75.94 -9.08 -54.21
CA ASP A 109 -75.40 -9.63 -55.47
C ASP A 109 -73.87 -9.59 -55.58
N LEU A 110 -73.19 -8.81 -54.73
CA LEU A 110 -71.73 -8.77 -54.67
C LEU A 110 -71.13 -9.89 -53.81
N PHE A 111 -71.92 -10.48 -52.92
CA PHE A 111 -71.45 -11.39 -51.87
C PHE A 111 -72.18 -12.75 -51.87
N ILE A 112 -73.35 -12.84 -52.50
CA ILE A 112 -74.23 -14.01 -52.53
C ILE A 112 -74.73 -14.19 -53.97
N ASP A 113 -74.88 -15.43 -54.43
CA ASP A 113 -75.50 -15.72 -55.72
C ASP A 113 -77.03 -15.66 -55.72
N GLU A 114 -77.62 -15.84 -56.90
CA GLU A 114 -79.07 -15.85 -57.15
C GLU A 114 -79.81 -16.98 -56.40
N GLU A 115 -79.08 -18.02 -55.96
CA GLU A 115 -79.60 -19.17 -55.20
C GLU A 115 -79.48 -18.97 -53.68
N GLY A 116 -78.83 -17.87 -53.23
CA GLY A 116 -78.66 -17.53 -51.82
C GLY A 116 -77.39 -18.11 -51.18
N ALA A 117 -76.47 -18.68 -51.95
CA ALA A 117 -75.20 -19.22 -51.47
C ALA A 117 -74.10 -18.13 -51.45
N PRO A 118 -73.32 -18.02 -50.35
CA PRO A 118 -72.25 -17.02 -50.24
C PRO A 118 -71.07 -17.26 -51.18
N TYR A 119 -70.49 -16.19 -51.70
CA TYR A 119 -69.26 -16.23 -52.50
C TYR A 119 -68.02 -16.39 -51.61
N PRO A 120 -67.08 -17.29 -51.97
CA PRO A 120 -65.74 -17.30 -51.40
C PRO A 120 -65.00 -15.98 -51.69
N SER A 121 -64.03 -15.62 -50.83
CA SER A 121 -63.28 -14.36 -50.92
C SER A 121 -62.61 -14.10 -52.29
N ASP A 122 -62.12 -15.15 -52.95
CA ASP A 122 -61.53 -15.07 -54.29
C ASP A 122 -62.56 -14.74 -55.38
N ARG A 123 -63.78 -15.30 -55.26
CA ARG A 123 -64.89 -15.05 -56.21
C ARG A 123 -65.43 -13.63 -56.05
N ILE A 124 -65.50 -13.11 -54.83
CA ILE A 124 -65.89 -11.72 -54.56
C ILE A 124 -65.00 -10.74 -55.34
N ARG A 125 -63.68 -10.99 -55.42
CA ARG A 125 -62.76 -10.14 -56.20
C ARG A 125 -63.18 -10.05 -57.68
N SER A 126 -63.40 -11.20 -58.31
CA SER A 126 -63.81 -11.29 -59.71
C SER A 126 -65.15 -10.59 -59.96
N VAL A 127 -66.08 -10.66 -59.01
CA VAL A 127 -67.38 -9.97 -59.08
C VAL A 127 -67.20 -8.45 -58.96
N LEU A 128 -66.34 -7.97 -58.06
CA LEU A 128 -66.04 -6.53 -57.92
C LEU A 128 -65.37 -5.96 -59.18
N ASP A 129 -64.39 -6.68 -59.74
CA ASP A 129 -63.70 -6.31 -60.99
C ASP A 129 -64.68 -6.24 -62.17
N LYS A 130 -65.58 -7.24 -62.30
CA LYS A 130 -66.63 -7.27 -63.34
C LYS A 130 -67.59 -6.08 -63.24
N ASN A 131 -67.88 -5.62 -62.03
CA ASN A 131 -68.77 -4.48 -61.77
C ASN A 131 -68.05 -3.12 -61.77
N GLY A 132 -66.74 -3.07 -62.01
CA GLY A 132 -65.96 -1.82 -62.05
C GLY A 132 -65.88 -1.09 -60.70
N ILE A 133 -66.05 -1.80 -59.58
CA ILE A 133 -66.07 -1.20 -58.24
C ILE A 133 -64.64 -1.09 -57.71
N LYS A 134 -64.25 0.09 -57.22
CA LYS A 134 -62.93 0.29 -56.59
C LYS A 134 -62.88 -0.36 -55.21
N TYR A 135 -61.78 -1.04 -54.90
CA TYR A 135 -61.56 -1.68 -53.61
C TYR A 135 -60.08 -1.65 -53.19
N SER A 136 -59.80 -1.81 -51.90
CA SER A 136 -58.44 -1.83 -51.33
C SER A 136 -57.71 -3.16 -51.57
N GLY A 137 -56.39 -3.19 -51.40
CA GLY A 137 -55.67 -4.46 -51.22
C GLY A 137 -56.21 -5.28 -50.04
N ALA A 138 -55.85 -6.56 -49.96
CA ALA A 138 -56.14 -7.38 -48.78
C ALA A 138 -55.31 -6.88 -47.60
N ILE A 139 -55.98 -6.41 -46.56
CA ILE A 139 -55.37 -5.86 -45.35
C ILE A 139 -55.37 -6.97 -44.29
N SER A 140 -54.19 -7.42 -43.90
CA SER A 140 -54.02 -8.53 -42.94
C SER A 140 -53.59 -8.06 -41.55
N THR A 141 -53.33 -6.76 -41.37
CA THR A 141 -52.92 -6.19 -40.09
C THR A 141 -54.02 -5.30 -39.50
N TYR A 142 -54.23 -5.43 -38.20
CA TYR A 142 -55.18 -4.62 -37.44
C TYR A 142 -54.83 -3.13 -37.47
N GLU A 143 -53.54 -2.81 -37.45
CA GLU A 143 -53.06 -1.43 -37.48
C GLU A 143 -53.37 -0.73 -38.81
N GLU A 144 -53.11 -1.38 -39.94
CA GLU A 144 -53.45 -0.83 -41.26
C GLU A 144 -54.97 -0.64 -41.43
N TYR A 145 -55.78 -1.58 -40.95
CA TYR A 145 -57.24 -1.43 -40.91
C TYR A 145 -57.66 -0.18 -40.12
N ARG A 146 -57.12 0.01 -38.91
CA ARG A 146 -57.46 1.16 -38.06
C ARG A 146 -56.96 2.47 -38.67
N ASN A 147 -55.74 2.50 -39.22
CA ASN A 147 -55.18 3.67 -39.89
C ASN A 147 -56.08 4.13 -41.05
N ILE A 148 -56.62 3.19 -41.83
CA ILE A 148 -57.58 3.49 -42.90
C ILE A 148 -58.92 3.96 -42.34
N LEU A 149 -59.49 3.26 -41.35
CA LEU A 149 -60.79 3.58 -40.77
C LEU A 149 -60.79 4.94 -40.04
N TYR A 150 -59.71 5.31 -39.37
CA TYR A 150 -59.59 6.56 -38.61
C TYR A 150 -58.75 7.65 -39.30
N GLY A 151 -58.38 7.44 -40.58
CA GLY A 151 -57.78 8.49 -41.42
C GLY A 151 -56.37 8.92 -40.99
N ASN A 152 -55.61 8.04 -40.33
CA ASN A 152 -54.23 8.29 -39.95
C ASN A 152 -53.28 7.73 -41.03
N SER A 153 -52.89 8.56 -42.00
CA SER A 153 -52.13 8.09 -43.17
C SER A 153 -50.81 8.84 -43.38
N ASP A 154 -49.71 8.18 -43.02
CA ASP A 154 -48.33 8.53 -43.43
C ASP A 154 -47.92 7.88 -44.77
N ASN A 155 -48.84 7.21 -45.48
CA ASN A 155 -48.51 6.27 -46.56
C ASN A 155 -49.02 6.66 -47.96
N LYS A 156 -48.17 6.35 -48.96
CA LYS A 156 -48.21 6.66 -50.40
C LYS A 156 -49.41 6.12 -51.23
N ARG A 157 -50.52 5.69 -50.61
CA ARG A 157 -51.73 5.17 -51.29
C ARG A 157 -52.96 5.91 -50.79
N ASP A 158 -53.71 6.53 -51.71
CA ASP A 158 -54.83 7.42 -51.38
C ASP A 158 -56.08 6.62 -50.94
N TYR A 159 -56.18 6.31 -49.64
CA TYR A 159 -57.33 5.63 -49.00
C TYR A 159 -58.25 6.56 -48.22
N SER A 160 -58.13 7.87 -48.44
CA SER A 160 -58.91 8.93 -47.80
C SER A 160 -60.44 8.75 -47.94
N CYS A 161 -60.91 8.03 -48.96
CA CYS A 161 -62.33 7.71 -49.18
C CYS A 161 -62.90 6.61 -48.26
N TYR A 162 -62.06 5.90 -47.48
CA TYR A 162 -62.47 4.79 -46.61
C TYR A 162 -62.45 5.09 -45.09
N SER A 163 -62.29 6.36 -44.72
CA SER A 163 -62.18 6.81 -43.34
C SER A 163 -63.53 7.22 -42.72
N LEU A 164 -63.85 6.63 -41.56
CA LEU A 164 -64.93 7.07 -40.67
C LEU A 164 -64.58 8.37 -39.94
N MET A 165 -63.30 8.55 -39.55
CA MET A 165 -62.76 9.73 -38.86
C MET A 165 -61.41 10.14 -39.45
N GLU A 166 -60.91 11.32 -39.10
CA GLU A 166 -59.59 11.82 -39.50
C GLU A 166 -58.85 12.29 -38.24
N SER A 167 -58.22 11.35 -37.53
CA SER A 167 -57.53 11.62 -36.27
C SER A 167 -56.19 10.92 -36.20
N GLY A 168 -55.11 11.69 -36.01
CA GLY A 168 -53.76 11.16 -35.79
C GLY A 168 -53.57 10.43 -34.46
N SER A 169 -54.56 10.44 -33.56
CA SER A 169 -54.49 9.83 -32.22
C SER A 169 -55.71 8.96 -31.90
N TYR A 170 -56.23 8.26 -32.91
CA TYR A 170 -57.43 7.43 -32.81
C TYR A 170 -57.34 6.27 -31.80
N GLN A 171 -56.13 5.84 -31.44
CA GLN A 171 -55.90 4.72 -30.50
C GLN A 171 -56.61 4.96 -29.17
N ASN A 172 -56.71 6.22 -28.76
CA ASN A 172 -57.37 6.65 -27.54
C ASN A 172 -58.89 6.47 -27.62
N ILE A 173 -59.48 6.78 -28.78
CA ILE A 173 -60.90 6.57 -29.08
C ILE A 173 -61.25 5.08 -29.01
N ILE A 174 -60.40 4.23 -29.59
CA ILE A 174 -60.55 2.77 -29.55
C ILE A 174 -60.57 2.26 -28.10
N ARG A 175 -59.58 2.67 -27.29
CA ARG A 175 -59.48 2.28 -25.88
C ARG A 175 -60.72 2.71 -25.09
N THR A 176 -61.23 3.91 -25.30
CA THR A 176 -62.43 4.39 -24.61
C THR A 176 -63.68 3.60 -25.02
N ILE A 177 -63.91 3.36 -26.31
CA ILE A 177 -65.05 2.55 -26.78
C ILE A 177 -64.98 1.12 -26.22
N GLN A 178 -63.79 0.52 -26.19
CA GLN A 178 -63.56 -0.79 -25.57
C GLN A 178 -63.94 -0.81 -24.09
N ASN A 179 -63.39 0.12 -23.30
CA ASN A 179 -63.58 0.12 -21.85
C ASN A 179 -65.01 0.47 -21.43
N VAL A 180 -65.70 1.31 -22.22
CA VAL A 180 -67.14 1.60 -22.03
C VAL A 180 -67.99 0.34 -22.19
N LEU A 181 -67.71 -0.51 -23.19
CA LEU A 181 -68.44 -1.77 -23.40
C LEU A 181 -68.05 -2.86 -22.39
N LEU A 182 -66.77 -2.93 -22.01
CA LEU A 182 -66.26 -3.97 -21.10
C LEU A 182 -66.63 -3.73 -19.63
N ASN A 183 -67.35 -2.64 -19.33
CA ASN A 183 -67.86 -2.28 -18.00
C ASN A 183 -66.78 -2.44 -16.90
N SER A 184 -65.55 -2.03 -17.19
CA SER A 184 -64.49 -1.94 -16.19
C SER A 184 -64.94 -0.95 -15.11
N ARG A 185 -64.72 -1.29 -13.84
CA ARG A 185 -65.06 -0.43 -12.68
C ARG A 185 -64.69 1.04 -12.98
N LEU A 186 -65.65 1.96 -12.87
CA LEU A 186 -65.44 3.40 -13.03
C LEU A 186 -64.69 3.96 -11.82
N GLU A 187 -63.40 3.62 -11.74
CA GLU A 187 -62.45 4.11 -10.74
C GLU A 187 -61.91 5.49 -11.17
N ALA A 188 -61.62 6.37 -10.21
CA ALA A 188 -61.08 7.70 -10.51
C ALA A 188 -59.82 7.65 -11.38
N ASP A 189 -58.92 6.69 -11.15
CA ASP A 189 -57.69 6.55 -11.93
C ASP A 189 -57.96 6.23 -13.41
N TYR A 190 -58.97 5.42 -13.70
CA TYR A 190 -59.39 5.17 -15.07
C TYR A 190 -59.86 6.46 -15.75
N ILE A 191 -60.66 7.27 -15.05
CA ILE A 191 -61.18 8.54 -15.57
C ILE A 191 -60.04 9.56 -15.71
N LYS A 192 -59.12 9.65 -14.75
CA LYS A 192 -57.89 10.46 -14.83
C LYS A 192 -57.10 10.11 -16.09
N GLN A 193 -56.80 8.82 -16.30
CA GLN A 193 -56.06 8.36 -17.48
C GLN A 193 -56.82 8.67 -18.77
N THR A 194 -58.13 8.49 -18.78
CA THR A 194 -58.98 8.78 -19.93
C THR A 194 -58.95 10.26 -20.31
N ILE A 195 -59.04 11.17 -19.33
CA ILE A 195 -58.95 12.61 -19.56
C ILE A 195 -57.53 13.02 -20.00
N ILE A 196 -56.48 12.52 -19.35
CA ILE A 196 -55.07 12.76 -19.75
C ILE A 196 -54.82 12.31 -21.19
N THR A 197 -55.29 11.11 -21.51
CA THR A 197 -55.15 10.51 -22.84
C THR A 197 -55.93 11.29 -23.91
N SER A 198 -57.05 11.94 -23.53
CA SER A 198 -57.83 12.80 -24.44
C SER A 198 -57.13 14.10 -24.84
N LEU A 199 -56.08 14.50 -24.13
CA LEU A 199 -55.27 15.67 -24.44
C LEU A 199 -54.07 15.34 -25.34
N ASN A 200 -53.86 14.06 -25.70
CA ASN A 200 -52.65 13.58 -26.38
C ASN A 200 -51.34 13.87 -25.62
N GLU A 201 -51.42 14.14 -24.31
CA GLU A 201 -50.27 14.48 -23.43
C GLU A 201 -49.75 13.26 -22.65
N ALA A 202 -50.13 12.04 -23.07
CA ALA A 202 -50.03 10.79 -22.29
C ALA A 202 -48.61 10.36 -21.86
N ASP A 203 -47.55 10.93 -22.45
CA ASP A 203 -46.15 10.54 -22.21
C ASP A 203 -45.38 11.50 -21.31
N SER A 204 -46.06 12.48 -20.70
CA SER A 204 -45.39 13.45 -19.82
C SER A 204 -45.06 12.80 -18.47
N VAL A 205 -43.77 12.47 -18.27
CA VAL A 205 -43.23 11.88 -17.05
C VAL A 205 -42.01 12.64 -16.55
N ILE A 206 -41.86 12.75 -15.23
CA ILE A 206 -40.64 13.23 -14.58
C ILE A 206 -39.82 12.01 -14.15
N ASP A 207 -38.59 11.94 -14.65
CA ASP A 207 -37.64 10.86 -14.35
C ASP A 207 -36.80 11.21 -13.10
N LEU A 208 -37.17 10.60 -11.98
CA LEU A 208 -36.48 10.78 -10.70
C LEU A 208 -35.08 10.16 -10.70
N SER A 209 -34.78 9.21 -11.59
CA SER A 209 -33.45 8.58 -11.63
C SER A 209 -32.37 9.60 -12.00
N ARG A 210 -32.70 10.57 -12.86
CA ARG A 210 -31.82 11.70 -13.22
C ARG A 210 -31.50 12.53 -11.99
N TYR A 211 -32.51 12.87 -11.19
CA TYR A 211 -32.32 13.62 -9.95
C TYR A 211 -31.50 12.83 -8.93
N ARG A 212 -31.75 11.52 -8.75
CA ARG A 212 -30.96 10.66 -7.85
C ARG A 212 -29.49 10.64 -8.24
N SER A 213 -29.20 10.49 -9.53
CA SER A 213 -27.82 10.42 -10.02
C SER A 213 -27.08 11.74 -9.77
N HIS A 214 -27.73 12.88 -9.99
CA HIS A 214 -27.11 14.19 -9.82
C HIS A 214 -27.01 14.62 -8.36
N LEU A 215 -27.95 14.22 -7.51
CA LEU A 215 -27.95 14.49 -6.06
C LEU A 215 -27.21 13.40 -5.26
N SER A 216 -26.71 12.35 -5.92
CA SER A 216 -25.88 11.34 -5.28
C SER A 216 -24.61 11.98 -4.69
N GLY A 217 -24.34 11.67 -3.43
CA GLY A 217 -23.22 12.23 -2.68
C GLY A 217 -23.38 13.70 -2.27
N PHE A 218 -24.55 14.33 -2.46
CA PHE A 218 -24.77 15.75 -2.12
C PHE A 218 -24.45 16.07 -0.66
N GLU A 219 -24.83 15.21 0.29
CA GLU A 219 -24.54 15.43 1.72
C GLU A 219 -23.05 15.27 2.04
N ALA A 220 -22.41 14.23 1.51
CA ALA A 220 -20.96 14.04 1.64
C ALA A 220 -20.20 15.24 1.06
N GLN A 221 -20.65 15.75 -0.09
CA GLN A 221 -20.03 16.88 -0.75
C GLN A 221 -20.06 18.19 0.05
N LEU A 222 -21.21 18.51 0.63
CA LEU A 222 -21.33 19.69 1.48
C LEU A 222 -20.53 19.54 2.78
N ASN A 223 -20.46 18.33 3.33
CA ASN A 223 -19.70 18.05 4.54
C ASN A 223 -18.20 18.20 4.31
N ASP A 224 -17.63 17.57 3.28
CA ASP A 224 -16.18 17.59 3.01
C ASP A 224 -15.67 19.01 2.72
N ILE A 225 -16.43 19.80 1.94
CA ILE A 225 -16.11 21.22 1.69
C ILE A 225 -16.19 22.04 2.97
N GLY A 226 -17.18 21.76 3.83
CA GLY A 226 -17.34 22.40 5.12
C GLY A 226 -16.15 22.12 6.06
N VAL A 227 -15.78 20.85 6.21
CA VAL A 227 -14.66 20.39 7.03
C VAL A 227 -13.35 21.01 6.56
N PHE A 228 -13.07 21.04 5.25
CA PHE A 228 -11.83 21.63 4.75
C PHE A 228 -11.71 23.12 5.07
N ARG A 229 -12.81 23.88 4.95
CA ARG A 229 -12.83 25.34 5.19
C ARG A 229 -12.80 25.73 6.66
N GLU A 230 -12.89 24.78 7.59
CA GLU A 230 -12.70 25.09 9.00
C GLU A 230 -11.33 25.74 9.21
N PRO A 231 -11.26 26.90 9.91
CA PRO A 231 -9.99 27.58 10.14
C PRO A 231 -8.93 26.71 10.81
N GLY A 232 -9.35 25.70 11.58
CA GLY A 232 -8.46 24.71 12.18
C GLY A 232 -7.86 23.74 11.15
N MET A 233 -8.65 23.30 10.17
CA MET A 233 -8.21 22.38 9.11
C MET A 233 -7.27 23.05 8.12
N MET A 234 -7.56 24.29 7.71
CA MET A 234 -6.66 25.07 6.85
C MET A 234 -5.28 25.29 7.49
N ARG A 235 -5.23 25.54 8.80
CA ARG A 235 -3.95 25.66 9.54
C ARG A 235 -3.18 24.34 9.58
N LYS A 236 -3.86 23.22 9.80
CA LYS A 236 -3.24 21.89 9.76
C LYS A 236 -2.66 21.59 8.39
N ALA A 237 -3.42 21.87 7.32
CA ALA A 237 -2.99 21.65 5.94
C ALA A 237 -1.76 22.50 5.57
N ALA A 238 -1.73 23.77 5.98
CA ALA A 238 -0.55 24.64 5.86
C ALA A 238 0.64 24.14 6.71
N GLY A 239 0.37 23.60 7.91
CA GLY A 239 1.37 22.98 8.78
C GLY A 239 2.02 21.75 8.14
N ILE A 240 1.23 20.87 7.53
CA ILE A 240 1.69 19.69 6.77
C ILE A 240 2.55 20.13 5.57
N SER A 241 2.12 21.17 4.85
CA SER A 241 2.88 21.73 3.72
C SER A 241 4.24 22.29 4.16
N ALA A 242 4.28 23.04 5.27
CA ALA A 242 5.53 23.57 5.81
C ALA A 242 6.47 22.46 6.32
N LEU A 243 5.91 21.42 6.95
CA LEU A 243 6.67 20.29 7.48
C LEU A 243 7.26 19.42 6.37
N SER A 244 6.51 19.16 5.30
CA SER A 244 7.02 18.43 4.12
C SER A 244 8.11 19.21 3.39
N ASP A 245 7.98 20.54 3.26
CA ASP A 245 9.04 21.40 2.74
C ASP A 245 10.32 21.37 3.59
N ASP A 246 10.20 21.35 4.93
CA ASP A 246 11.34 21.21 5.83
C ASP A 246 12.03 19.85 5.66
N ILE A 247 11.25 18.75 5.60
CA ILE A 247 11.77 17.39 5.38
C ILE A 247 12.51 17.29 4.04
N ARG A 248 11.98 17.90 2.97
CA ARG A 248 12.61 17.93 1.65
C ARG A 248 13.93 18.72 1.66
N LYS A 249 13.96 19.89 2.31
CA LYS A 249 15.20 20.68 2.48
C LYS A 249 16.26 19.91 3.26
N ARG A 250 15.85 19.20 4.33
CA ARG A 250 16.72 18.32 5.11
C ARG A 250 17.25 17.17 4.27
N ASP A 251 16.42 16.54 3.45
CA ASP A 251 16.85 15.46 2.57
C ASP A 251 17.91 15.93 1.56
N LEU A 252 17.68 17.09 0.92
CA LEU A 252 18.66 17.69 0.02
C LEU A 252 20.01 17.96 0.72
N ARG A 253 19.99 18.42 1.97
CA ARG A 253 21.21 18.63 2.76
C ARG A 253 21.89 17.33 3.14
N ILE A 254 21.15 16.28 3.52
CA ILE A 254 21.70 14.95 3.80
C ILE A 254 22.35 14.40 2.54
N ASN A 255 21.69 14.52 1.39
CA ASN A 255 22.21 14.08 0.10
C ASN A 255 23.49 14.84 -0.28
N ASP A 256 23.58 16.14 0.02
CA ASP A 256 24.80 16.93 -0.12
C ASP A 256 25.93 16.42 0.78
N LEU A 257 25.66 16.18 2.07
CA LEU A 257 26.64 15.61 3.01
C LEU A 257 27.12 14.22 2.58
N CYS A 258 26.24 13.36 2.05
CA CYS A 258 26.63 12.07 1.49
C CYS A 258 27.60 12.22 0.31
N ARG A 259 27.41 13.23 -0.55
CA ARG A 259 28.35 13.54 -1.64
C ARG A 259 29.71 13.99 -1.09
N GLN A 260 29.72 14.86 -0.07
CA GLN A 260 30.94 15.29 0.59
C GLN A 260 31.68 14.11 1.24
N LEU A 261 30.96 13.19 1.90
CA LEU A 261 31.52 11.98 2.50
C LEU A 261 32.21 11.09 1.46
N ARG A 262 31.59 10.93 0.27
CA ARG A 262 32.22 10.21 -0.85
C ARG A 262 33.49 10.90 -1.32
N GLY A 263 33.47 12.22 -1.45
CA GLY A 263 34.65 13.02 -1.82
C GLY A 263 35.79 12.88 -0.82
N ALA A 264 35.49 12.98 0.48
CA ALA A 264 36.46 12.78 1.57
C ALA A 264 37.09 11.39 1.57
N TYR A 265 36.30 10.35 1.27
CA TYR A 265 36.80 8.98 1.15
C TYR A 265 37.74 8.82 -0.05
N LEU A 266 37.37 9.33 -1.22
CA LEU A 266 38.22 9.26 -2.42
C LEU A 266 39.55 9.97 -2.22
N GLU A 267 39.55 11.14 -1.57
CA GLU A 267 40.77 11.86 -1.23
C GLU A 267 41.62 11.10 -0.19
N THR A 268 40.98 10.46 0.79
CA THR A 268 41.66 9.60 1.77
C THR A 268 42.33 8.40 1.11
N GLU A 269 41.64 7.71 0.20
CA GLU A 269 42.21 6.58 -0.56
C GLU A 269 43.34 7.01 -1.50
N ARG A 270 43.31 8.25 -2.01
CA ARG A 270 44.39 8.81 -2.83
C ARG A 270 45.64 9.11 -2.01
N ILE A 271 45.49 9.69 -0.82
CA ILE A 271 46.60 10.15 0.02
C ILE A 271 47.28 8.99 0.79
N LEU A 272 46.52 7.95 1.18
CA LEU A 272 47.04 6.83 1.99
C LEU A 272 48.29 6.14 1.41
N PRO A 273 48.33 5.77 0.11
CA PRO A 273 49.53 5.21 -0.51
C PRO A 273 50.70 6.20 -0.53
N GLU A 274 50.44 7.49 -0.77
CA GLU A 274 51.48 8.53 -0.79
C GLU A 274 52.11 8.73 0.60
N LEU A 275 51.29 8.76 1.65
CA LEU A 275 51.77 8.86 3.04
C LEU A 275 52.57 7.62 3.43
N SER A 276 52.08 6.42 3.10
CA SER A 276 52.78 5.16 3.39
C SER A 276 54.13 5.10 2.69
N ARG A 277 54.21 5.54 1.42
CA ARG A 277 55.47 5.66 0.68
C ARG A 277 56.43 6.65 1.34
N LYS A 278 55.96 7.86 1.67
CA LYS A 278 56.78 8.90 2.32
C LYS A 278 57.30 8.47 3.69
N ILE A 279 56.50 7.75 4.48
CA ILE A 279 56.94 7.17 5.76
C ILE A 279 58.07 6.17 5.51
N HIS A 280 57.90 5.26 4.55
CA HIS A 280 58.94 4.26 4.23
C HIS A 280 60.24 4.90 3.73
N GLU A 281 60.14 5.90 2.84
CA GLU A 281 61.28 6.67 2.34
C GLU A 281 62.03 7.37 3.49
N GLN A 282 61.31 8.05 4.39
CA GLN A 282 61.92 8.76 5.52
C GLN A 282 62.47 7.81 6.60
N GLU A 283 61.86 6.64 6.81
CA GLU A 283 62.42 5.59 7.68
C GLU A 283 63.73 5.02 7.13
N ALA A 284 63.84 4.86 5.81
CA ALA A 284 65.09 4.46 5.15
C ALA A 284 66.18 5.54 5.32
N VAL A 285 65.84 6.81 5.08
CA VAL A 285 66.76 7.94 5.28
C VAL A 285 67.22 8.03 6.73
N LYS A 286 66.32 7.85 7.71
CA LYS A 286 66.67 7.76 9.13
C LYS A 286 67.69 6.65 9.38
N SER A 287 67.44 5.43 8.87
CA SER A 287 68.35 4.29 9.02
C SER A 287 69.75 4.60 8.49
N ASP A 288 69.85 5.26 7.34
CA ASP A 288 71.13 5.61 6.74
C ASP A 288 71.89 6.66 7.55
N PHE A 289 71.22 7.66 8.13
CA PHE A 289 71.84 8.60 9.06
C PHE A 289 72.38 7.93 10.32
N TYR A 290 71.70 6.92 10.88
CA TYR A 290 72.23 6.12 11.99
C TYR A 290 73.47 5.32 11.60
N LYS A 291 73.47 4.67 10.43
CA LYS A 291 74.66 3.95 9.92
C LYS A 291 75.85 4.89 9.73
N GLN A 292 75.62 6.09 9.19
CA GLN A 292 76.69 7.09 9.01
C GLN A 292 77.24 7.59 10.34
N ARG A 293 76.37 7.83 11.33
CA ARG A 293 76.76 8.20 12.70
C ARG A 293 77.66 7.13 13.32
N ASP A 294 77.26 5.87 13.25
CA ASP A 294 78.00 4.76 13.85
C ASP A 294 79.33 4.52 13.13
N LYS A 295 79.37 4.70 11.80
CA LYS A 295 80.61 4.64 11.01
C LYS A 295 81.59 5.76 11.39
N LEU A 296 81.11 6.99 11.56
CA LEU A 296 81.95 8.13 11.98
C LEU A 296 82.54 7.92 13.39
N ASP A 297 81.74 7.41 14.32
CA ASP A 297 82.19 7.10 15.68
C ASP A 297 83.27 6.00 15.69
N ALA A 298 83.07 4.94 14.88
CA ALA A 298 84.05 3.86 14.74
C ALA A 298 85.36 4.30 14.05
N GLU A 299 85.27 5.10 12.97
CA GLU A 299 86.45 5.62 12.27
C GLU A 299 87.30 6.53 13.17
N SER A 300 86.67 7.40 13.97
CA SER A 300 87.38 8.28 14.88
C SER A 300 88.03 7.51 16.04
N LYS A 301 87.34 6.53 16.64
CA LYS A 301 87.92 5.67 17.70
C LYS A 301 89.14 4.90 17.22
N ASN A 302 89.11 4.38 16.00
CA ASN A 302 90.25 3.67 15.42
C ASN A 302 91.45 4.59 15.17
N ARG A 303 91.21 5.85 14.75
CA ARG A 303 92.29 6.83 14.54
C ARG A 303 92.94 7.29 15.85
N THR A 304 92.17 7.54 16.89
CA THR A 304 92.72 8.02 18.17
C THR A 304 93.40 6.92 18.98
N ALA A 305 92.97 5.65 18.86
CA ALA A 305 93.50 4.54 19.67
C ALA A 305 95.01 4.31 19.49
N THR A 306 95.54 4.48 18.27
CA THR A 306 96.98 4.31 18.00
C THR A 306 97.81 5.44 18.61
N MET A 307 97.36 6.68 18.41
CA MET A 307 98.00 7.88 18.94
C MET A 307 97.93 7.97 20.48
N GLU A 308 96.83 7.54 21.08
CA GLU A 308 96.67 7.44 22.54
C GLU A 308 97.65 6.42 23.15
N GLY A 309 97.87 5.30 22.45
CA GLY A 309 98.87 4.29 22.83
C GLY A 309 100.30 4.85 22.79
N GLU A 310 100.69 5.53 21.71
CA GLU A 310 102.01 6.15 21.56
C GLU A 310 102.26 7.24 22.62
N LEU A 311 101.23 8.04 22.91
CA LEU A 311 101.28 9.10 23.90
C LEU A 311 101.40 8.56 25.33
N ALA A 312 100.78 7.41 25.63
CA ALA A 312 100.95 6.73 26.92
C ALA A 312 102.41 6.24 27.12
N VAL A 313 103.03 5.69 26.06
CA VAL A 313 104.43 5.25 26.09
C VAL A 313 105.37 6.45 26.30
N LEU A 314 105.17 7.55 25.56
CA LEU A 314 105.97 8.77 25.68
C LEU A 314 105.85 9.41 27.07
N LYS A 315 104.64 9.44 27.66
CA LYS A 315 104.44 9.96 29.03
C LYS A 315 105.18 9.15 30.09
N ASN A 316 105.18 7.82 29.97
CA ASN A 316 105.92 6.96 30.88
C ASN A 316 107.43 7.19 30.74
N ALA A 317 107.95 7.30 29.52
CA ALA A 317 109.37 7.57 29.27
C ALA A 317 109.81 8.95 29.79
N LEU A 318 108.96 9.98 29.66
CA LEU A 318 109.20 11.32 30.23
C LEU A 318 109.23 11.30 31.77
N SER A 319 108.30 10.59 32.41
CA SER A 319 108.27 10.46 33.87
C SER A 319 109.51 9.74 34.42
N GLU A 320 110.01 8.73 33.71
CA GLU A 320 111.21 7.99 34.11
C GLU A 320 112.47 8.86 33.94
N ALA A 321 112.56 9.64 32.86
CA ALA A 321 113.66 10.58 32.65
C ALA A 321 113.68 11.72 33.69
N GLU A 322 112.51 12.24 34.08
CA GLU A 322 112.39 13.28 35.10
C GLU A 322 112.82 12.75 36.48
N ALA A 323 112.40 11.53 36.85
CA ALA A 323 112.84 10.89 38.08
C ALA A 323 114.38 10.72 38.14
N LYS A 324 115.00 10.33 37.02
CA LYS A 324 116.46 10.22 36.90
C LYS A 324 117.17 11.59 36.93
N GLN A 325 116.59 12.62 36.31
CA GLN A 325 117.14 13.98 36.35
C GLN A 325 117.18 14.54 37.78
N VAL A 326 116.09 14.36 38.54
CA VAL A 326 116.01 14.73 39.95
C VAL A 326 117.01 13.93 40.78
N PHE A 327 117.14 12.63 40.51
CA PHE A 327 118.10 11.75 41.20
C PHE A 327 119.56 12.24 41.04
N TYR A 328 120.00 12.56 39.82
CA TYR A 328 121.37 13.03 39.59
C TYR A 328 121.62 14.47 40.05
N ALA A 329 120.64 15.36 39.93
CA ALA A 329 120.72 16.71 40.47
C ALA A 329 120.88 16.70 42.01
N GLY A 330 120.16 15.82 42.71
CA GLY A 330 120.29 15.64 44.15
C GLY A 330 121.63 15.06 44.61
N LYS A 331 122.46 14.53 43.70
CA LYS A 331 123.78 13.95 43.98
C LYS A 331 124.96 14.85 43.60
N ASP A 332 124.70 16.05 43.10
CA ASP A 332 125.70 17.05 42.70
C ASP A 332 126.85 16.48 41.84
N ILE A 333 126.46 15.74 40.79
CA ILE A 333 127.35 14.93 39.96
C ILE A 333 128.45 15.74 39.25
N GLN A 334 128.22 17.04 39.06
CA GLN A 334 129.15 17.94 38.37
C GLN A 334 130.38 18.24 39.25
N THR A 335 130.14 18.50 40.53
CA THR A 335 131.19 18.69 41.53
C THR A 335 132.03 17.42 41.71
N ALA A 336 131.41 16.25 41.58
CA ALA A 336 132.11 14.96 41.61
C ALA A 336 133.03 14.73 40.40
N MET A 337 132.61 15.14 39.19
CA MET A 337 133.46 15.05 37.98
C MET A 337 134.67 15.98 38.06
N ASP A 338 134.49 17.22 38.53
CA ASP A 338 135.59 18.20 38.65
C ASP A 338 136.65 17.79 39.69
N ARG A 339 136.22 17.15 40.78
CA ARG A 339 137.10 16.62 41.83
C ARG A 339 137.91 15.42 41.35
N CYS A 340 137.32 14.53 40.55
CA CYS A 340 137.98 13.35 40.00
C CYS A 340 139.23 13.71 39.15
N ASN A 341 139.22 14.86 38.48
CA ASN A 341 140.32 15.34 37.65
C ASN A 341 141.59 15.77 38.42
N LYS A 342 141.55 15.88 39.77
CA LYS A 342 142.71 16.32 40.61
C LYS A 342 143.45 15.19 41.33
N LEU A 343 143.05 13.93 41.09
CA LEU A 343 143.52 12.74 41.83
C LEU A 343 145.04 12.53 41.79
N GLU A 344 145.68 12.72 40.63
CA GLU A 344 147.10 12.40 40.42
C GLU A 344 148.04 13.35 41.18
N ILE A 345 147.63 14.62 41.33
CA ILE A 345 148.40 15.65 42.06
C ILE A 345 148.34 15.40 43.58
N LEU A 346 147.17 14.99 44.08
CA LEU A 346 146.95 14.74 45.50
C LEU A 346 147.71 13.51 46.01
N GLN A 347 147.93 12.50 45.16
CA GLN A 347 148.67 11.29 45.54
C GLN A 347 150.17 11.53 45.79
N GLN A 348 150.83 12.36 44.98
CA GLN A 348 152.25 12.71 45.19
C GLN A 348 152.48 13.54 46.46
N GLU A 349 151.55 14.43 46.81
CA GLU A 349 151.62 15.24 48.02
C GLU A 349 151.46 14.37 49.28
N GLN A 350 150.63 13.32 49.22
CA GLN A 350 150.42 12.35 50.31
C GLN A 350 151.70 11.60 50.70
N GLU A 351 152.43 11.06 49.72
CA GLU A 351 153.63 10.24 49.99
C GLU A 351 154.73 11.03 50.69
N SER A 352 154.90 12.32 50.35
CA SER A 352 155.91 13.18 50.98
C SER A 352 155.63 13.48 52.46
N LEU A 353 154.36 13.75 52.80
CA LEU A 353 153.94 14.12 54.16
C LEU A 353 153.85 12.91 55.10
N VAL A 354 153.58 11.71 54.57
CA VAL A 354 153.57 10.46 55.36
C VAL A 354 154.97 10.12 55.87
N VAL A 355 156.01 10.29 55.04
CA VAL A 355 157.41 10.02 55.45
C VAL A 355 157.87 10.99 56.54
N GLU A 356 157.46 12.26 56.48
CA GLU A 356 157.77 13.27 57.50
C GLU A 356 157.03 13.03 58.81
N LYS A 357 155.78 12.55 58.74
CA LYS A 357 154.97 12.15 59.91
C LYS A 357 155.54 10.93 60.64
N ASP A 358 156.03 9.93 59.93
CA ASP A 358 156.51 8.67 60.52
C ASP A 358 157.82 8.85 61.33
N LEU A 359 158.61 9.89 61.05
CA LEU A 359 159.81 10.26 61.81
C LEU A 359 159.48 10.95 63.16
N LEU A 360 158.35 11.66 63.25
CA LEU A 360 157.93 12.44 64.42
C LEU A 360 156.95 11.70 65.36
N SER A 361 156.25 10.67 64.89
CA SER A 361 155.11 10.04 65.61
C SER A 361 155.45 8.69 66.30
N SER A 362 156.71 8.32 66.44
CA SER A 362 157.14 7.03 67.03
C SER A 362 156.86 6.86 68.55
N LYS A 363 156.22 7.85 69.20
CA LYS A 363 155.81 7.80 70.63
C LYS A 363 154.36 8.28 70.88
N ASN A 364 153.34 7.50 70.46
CA ASN A 364 152.02 7.33 71.13
C ASN A 364 150.96 6.72 70.18
N LYS A 365 150.93 5.39 70.00
CA LYS A 365 149.96 4.69 69.12
C LYS A 365 148.63 4.30 69.80
N GLU A 366 148.52 4.38 71.13
CA GLU A 366 147.38 3.78 71.85
C GLU A 366 146.19 4.73 72.12
N ALA A 367 146.38 6.05 72.19
CA ALA A 367 145.30 7.00 72.53
C ALA A 367 144.34 7.34 71.36
N SER A 368 144.78 7.26 70.11
CA SER A 368 143.98 7.66 68.93
C SER A 368 142.98 6.60 68.45
N VAL A 369 143.18 5.32 68.82
CA VAL A 369 142.31 4.21 68.40
C VAL A 369 141.03 4.13 69.24
N LEU A 370 141.08 4.56 70.50
CA LEU A 370 139.93 4.51 71.42
C LEU A 370 138.83 5.52 71.04
N HIS A 371 139.19 6.71 70.56
CA HIS A 371 138.22 7.77 70.23
C HIS A 371 137.38 7.47 68.97
N ALA A 372 138.01 6.93 67.93
CA ALA A 372 137.31 6.57 66.69
C ALA A 372 136.21 5.50 66.90
N ASN A 373 136.42 4.58 67.84
CA ASN A 373 135.42 3.57 68.20
C ASN A 373 134.18 4.16 68.89
N LEU A 374 134.32 5.26 69.64
CA LEU A 374 133.20 5.89 70.34
C LEU A 374 132.23 6.61 69.38
N ILE A 375 132.75 7.29 68.35
CA ILE A 375 131.92 7.98 67.34
C ILE A 375 131.17 6.98 66.44
N ALA A 376 131.81 5.85 66.11
CA ALA A 376 131.18 4.79 65.31
C ALA A 376 129.97 4.18 66.03
N ASN A 377 130.05 4.01 67.37
CA ASN A 377 128.94 3.49 68.17
C ASN A 377 127.72 4.44 68.16
N LEU A 378 127.91 5.76 68.24
CA LEU A 378 126.81 6.73 68.21
C LEU A 378 126.04 6.73 66.87
N LYS A 379 126.74 6.56 65.74
CA LYS A 379 126.09 6.46 64.42
C LYS A 379 125.27 5.19 64.26
N ASN A 380 125.77 4.07 64.76
CA ASN A 380 125.03 2.81 64.76
C ASN A 380 123.78 2.88 65.65
N GLU A 381 123.84 3.62 66.77
CA GLU A 381 122.68 3.84 67.65
C GLU A 381 121.55 4.62 66.95
N LEU A 382 121.87 5.68 66.20
CA LEU A 382 120.87 6.48 65.46
C LEU A 382 120.21 5.66 64.33
N ALA A 383 121.01 4.96 63.53
CA ALA A 383 120.50 4.14 62.42
C ALA A 383 119.64 2.96 62.94
N GLY A 384 120.00 2.39 64.09
CA GLY A 384 119.17 1.40 64.77
C GLY A 384 117.81 1.96 65.21
N PHE A 385 117.79 3.19 65.74
CA PHE A 385 116.56 3.84 66.20
C PHE A 385 115.64 4.26 65.03
N GLU A 386 116.19 4.84 63.95
CA GLU A 386 115.42 5.21 62.76
C GLU A 386 114.79 3.98 62.10
N ASN A 387 115.54 2.88 61.95
CA ASN A 387 115.00 1.63 61.43
C ASN A 387 113.89 1.04 62.31
N GLU A 388 114.04 1.09 63.64
CA GLU A 388 113.01 0.62 64.57
C GLU A 388 111.73 1.47 64.48
N LYS A 389 111.86 2.80 64.39
CA LYS A 389 110.71 3.71 64.24
C LYS A 389 110.03 3.57 62.88
N GLN A 390 110.79 3.35 61.81
CA GLN A 390 110.25 3.10 60.48
C GLN A 390 109.50 1.76 60.42
N LYS A 391 109.97 0.74 61.17
CA LYS A 391 109.25 -0.53 61.36
C LYS A 391 107.94 -0.33 62.14
N GLN A 392 107.92 0.52 63.17
CA GLN A 392 106.70 0.87 63.92
C GLN A 392 105.67 1.62 63.05
N LEU A 393 106.13 2.51 62.17
CA LEU A 393 105.26 3.20 61.21
C LEU A 393 104.62 2.21 60.23
N LEU A 394 105.41 1.31 59.65
CA LEU A 394 104.92 0.30 58.71
C LEU A 394 103.93 -0.66 59.40
N ALA A 395 104.19 -1.03 60.66
CA ALA A 395 103.25 -1.80 61.47
C ALA A 395 101.91 -1.06 61.68
N ALA A 396 101.93 0.23 62.02
CA ALA A 396 100.72 1.04 62.19
C ALA A 396 99.94 1.21 60.87
N GLU A 397 100.63 1.38 59.75
CA GLU A 397 100.00 1.42 58.41
C GLU A 397 99.33 0.10 58.05
N THR A 398 100.00 -1.03 58.31
CA THR A 398 99.40 -2.36 58.08
C THR A 398 98.19 -2.61 58.99
N GLU A 399 98.24 -2.20 60.27
CA GLU A 399 97.13 -2.33 61.22
C GLU A 399 95.90 -1.53 60.76
N ILE A 400 96.08 -0.25 60.41
CA ILE A 400 94.98 0.62 59.99
C ILE A 400 94.42 0.19 58.63
N ASN A 401 95.27 -0.25 57.68
CA ASN A 401 94.79 -0.78 56.40
C ASN A 401 93.99 -2.08 56.57
N ALA A 402 94.42 -2.99 57.45
CA ALA A 402 93.64 -4.17 57.79
C ALA A 402 92.26 -3.82 58.40
N ARG A 403 92.20 -2.77 59.24
CA ARG A 403 90.92 -2.26 59.78
C ARG A 403 90.03 -1.64 58.69
N ARG A 404 90.61 -0.92 57.72
CA ARG A 404 89.86 -0.36 56.57
C ARG A 404 89.26 -1.46 55.72
N GLU A 405 90.05 -2.49 55.41
CA GLU A 405 89.58 -3.65 54.65
C GLU A 405 88.47 -4.39 55.40
N ALA A 406 88.64 -4.62 56.71
CA ALA A 406 87.61 -5.22 57.55
C ALA A 406 86.30 -4.39 57.57
N ARG A 407 86.40 -3.06 57.59
CA ARG A 407 85.22 -2.18 57.59
C ARG A 407 84.51 -2.13 56.24
N ARG A 408 85.27 -2.08 55.13
CA ARG A 408 84.73 -2.20 53.77
C ARG A 408 84.02 -3.54 53.57
N GLU A 409 84.62 -4.62 54.08
CA GLU A 409 84.02 -5.96 54.02
C GLU A 409 82.75 -6.07 54.87
N TYR A 410 82.73 -5.47 56.06
CA TYR A 410 81.53 -5.40 56.92
C TYR A 410 80.34 -4.70 56.23
N TYR A 411 80.54 -3.50 55.67
CA TYR A 411 79.47 -2.79 54.96
C TYR A 411 79.11 -3.46 53.63
N ARG A 412 80.05 -4.15 52.96
CA ARG A 412 79.72 -4.98 51.79
C ARG A 412 78.72 -6.08 52.16
N ARG A 413 78.99 -6.84 53.23
CA ARG A 413 78.07 -7.90 53.71
C ARG A 413 76.72 -7.35 54.11
N LEU A 414 76.68 -6.23 54.84
CA LEU A 414 75.42 -5.63 55.28
C LEU A 414 74.55 -5.15 54.09
N ARG A 415 75.18 -4.62 53.03
CA ARG A 415 74.48 -4.28 51.77
C ARG A 415 74.00 -5.52 51.01
N GLU A 416 74.77 -6.60 51.02
CA GLU A 416 74.37 -7.88 50.41
C GLU A 416 73.19 -8.51 51.16
N GLU A 417 73.21 -8.52 52.49
CA GLU A 417 72.11 -9.00 53.33
C GLU A 417 70.82 -8.19 53.12
N LEU A 418 70.93 -6.86 53.09
CA LEU A 418 69.79 -5.98 52.82
C LEU A 418 69.22 -6.19 51.41
N ARG A 419 70.08 -6.31 50.40
CA ARG A 419 69.66 -6.61 49.02
C ARG A 419 69.02 -7.99 48.90
N HIS A 420 69.53 -8.98 49.62
CA HIS A 420 68.98 -10.33 49.63
C HIS A 420 67.58 -10.35 50.25
N ALA A 421 67.42 -9.79 51.45
CA ALA A 421 66.12 -9.72 52.13
C ALA A 421 65.07 -8.93 51.33
N ALA A 422 65.46 -7.80 50.71
CA ALA A 422 64.59 -7.03 49.84
C ALA A 422 64.25 -7.77 48.53
N SER A 423 65.16 -8.59 48.01
CA SER A 423 64.94 -9.43 46.83
C SER A 423 63.93 -10.55 47.10
N GLU A 424 64.04 -11.24 48.24
CA GLU A 424 63.11 -12.31 48.63
C GLU A 424 61.67 -11.80 48.79
N GLU A 425 61.48 -10.69 49.50
CA GLU A 425 60.14 -10.13 49.69
C GLU A 425 59.58 -9.54 48.37
N LYS A 426 60.45 -8.98 47.52
CA LYS A 426 60.05 -8.54 46.18
C LYS A 426 59.63 -9.72 45.29
N GLU A 427 60.34 -10.84 45.35
CA GLU A 427 59.99 -12.04 44.58
C GLU A 427 58.64 -12.61 45.02
N ARG A 428 58.38 -12.66 46.34
CA ARG A 428 57.06 -13.03 46.89
C ARG A 428 55.93 -12.14 46.36
N LEU A 429 56.11 -10.81 46.41
CA LEU A 429 55.13 -9.85 45.90
C LEU A 429 54.95 -9.94 44.37
N LEU A 430 56.01 -10.26 43.62
CA LEU A 430 55.93 -10.48 42.16
C LEU A 430 55.12 -11.72 41.81
N VAL A 431 55.28 -12.82 42.57
CA VAL A 431 54.47 -14.03 42.42
C VAL A 431 52.99 -13.75 42.70
N ASP A 432 52.68 -13.03 43.77
CA ASP A 432 51.28 -12.67 44.07
C ASP A 432 50.69 -11.68 43.06
N ARG A 433 51.51 -10.75 42.54
CA ARG A 433 51.13 -9.90 41.41
C ARG A 433 50.78 -10.72 40.18
N GLU A 434 51.56 -11.75 39.86
CA GLU A 434 51.31 -12.62 38.71
C GLU A 434 50.03 -13.45 38.88
N LYS A 435 49.77 -14.00 40.07
CA LYS A 435 48.50 -14.66 40.39
C LYS A 435 47.29 -13.73 40.21
N ARG A 436 47.34 -12.51 40.74
CA ARG A 436 46.24 -11.53 40.57
C ARG A 436 46.11 -11.04 39.14
N THR A 437 47.21 -10.96 38.39
CA THR A 437 47.18 -10.59 36.97
C THR A 437 46.51 -11.66 36.11
N THR A 438 46.78 -12.95 36.40
CA THR A 438 46.13 -14.07 35.70
C THR A 438 44.65 -14.19 36.07
N GLU A 439 44.27 -13.94 37.32
CA GLU A 439 42.88 -13.87 37.77
C GLU A 439 42.09 -12.75 37.07
N VAL A 440 42.65 -11.54 36.99
CA VAL A 440 42.07 -10.41 36.24
C VAL A 440 41.89 -10.77 34.75
N ALA A 441 42.88 -11.43 34.14
CA ALA A 441 42.79 -11.87 32.74
C ALA A 441 41.68 -12.94 32.55
N ALA A 442 41.56 -13.89 33.47
CA ALA A 442 40.54 -14.93 33.46
C ALA A 442 39.12 -14.36 33.63
N LEU A 443 38.93 -13.40 34.55
CA LEU A 443 37.65 -12.71 34.75
C LEU A 443 37.27 -11.86 33.52
N LYS A 444 38.22 -11.14 32.91
CA LYS A 444 38.00 -10.42 31.65
C LYS A 444 37.59 -11.36 30.50
N MET A 445 38.21 -12.53 30.43
CA MET A 445 37.84 -13.55 29.44
C MET A 445 36.44 -14.11 29.70
N ARG A 446 36.08 -14.42 30.95
CA ARG A 446 34.73 -14.88 31.32
C ARG A 446 33.64 -13.85 31.01
N ILE A 447 33.87 -12.57 31.30
CA ILE A 447 32.96 -11.48 30.92
C ILE A 447 32.80 -11.42 29.40
N LYS A 448 33.90 -11.54 28.64
CA LYS A 448 33.86 -11.58 27.17
C LYS A 448 33.06 -12.77 26.65
N THR A 449 33.19 -13.94 27.27
CA THR A 449 32.42 -15.15 26.92
C THR A 449 30.94 -14.99 27.27
N ALA A 450 30.60 -14.46 28.44
CA ALA A 450 29.22 -14.17 28.83
C ALA A 450 28.58 -13.11 27.90
N ARG A 451 29.36 -12.12 27.44
CA ARG A 451 28.98 -11.13 26.41
C ARG A 451 28.93 -11.70 24.97
N GLY A 452 29.52 -12.87 24.73
CA GLY A 452 29.49 -13.58 23.44
C GLY A 452 28.45 -14.71 23.35
N GLN A 453 28.00 -15.26 24.47
CA GLN A 453 26.99 -16.32 24.48
C GLN A 453 25.61 -15.78 24.05
N SER A 454 25.13 -16.25 22.90
CA SER A 454 23.72 -16.16 22.53
C SER A 454 22.92 -17.05 23.47
N GLY A 455 22.02 -16.47 24.26
CA GLY A 455 21.10 -17.22 25.12
C GLY A 455 20.08 -17.98 24.28
N THR A 456 20.48 -19.10 23.69
CA THR A 456 19.59 -20.04 23.02
C THR A 456 19.10 -21.06 24.05
N SER A 457 17.91 -20.82 24.59
CA SER A 457 17.13 -21.86 25.25
C SER A 457 16.43 -22.71 24.18
N GLU A 458 16.33 -24.02 24.40
CA GLU A 458 15.55 -24.92 23.52
C GLU A 458 14.10 -24.44 23.35
N GLU A 459 13.50 -23.85 24.40
CA GLU A 459 12.17 -23.23 24.31
C GLU A 459 12.14 -22.00 23.39
N LEU A 460 13.22 -21.21 23.33
CA LEU A 460 13.29 -20.00 22.51
C LEU A 460 13.35 -20.35 21.02
N GLU A 461 14.13 -21.38 20.67
CA GLU A 461 14.18 -21.88 19.28
C GLU A 461 12.90 -22.63 18.89
N ALA A 462 12.26 -23.35 19.82
CA ALA A 462 10.95 -23.96 19.57
C ALA A 462 9.86 -22.91 19.25
N VAL A 463 9.79 -21.81 20.02
CA VAL A 463 8.84 -20.71 19.77
C VAL A 463 9.14 -19.99 18.45
N LYS A 464 10.42 -19.72 18.14
CA LYS A 464 10.81 -19.16 16.82
C LYS A 464 10.41 -20.06 15.66
N GLY A 465 10.62 -21.38 15.79
CA GLY A 465 10.23 -22.35 14.78
C GLY A 465 8.72 -22.35 14.53
N ARG A 466 7.91 -22.28 15.61
CA ARG A 466 6.44 -22.13 15.48
C ARG A 466 6.04 -20.82 14.82
N LEU A 467 6.67 -19.71 15.19
CA LEU A 467 6.42 -18.39 14.60
C LEU A 467 6.74 -18.35 13.09
N GLY A 468 7.81 -19.02 12.66
CA GLY A 468 8.14 -19.15 11.23
C GLY A 468 7.10 -19.96 10.45
N ASN A 469 6.47 -20.95 11.08
CA ASN A 469 5.46 -21.79 10.43
C ASN A 469 4.08 -21.13 10.33
N TYR A 470 3.76 -20.17 11.20
CA TYR A 470 2.45 -19.50 11.16
C TYR A 470 2.23 -18.71 9.86
N ASP A 471 3.26 -18.09 9.29
CA ASP A 471 3.12 -17.34 8.04
C ASP A 471 2.94 -18.26 6.81
N ALA A 472 3.54 -19.46 6.84
CA ALA A 472 3.32 -20.50 5.83
C ALA A 472 1.88 -21.05 5.92
N ASN A 473 1.45 -21.44 7.13
CA ASN A 473 0.11 -21.97 7.36
C ASN A 473 -0.99 -20.94 7.03
N ARG A 474 -0.74 -19.64 7.31
CA ARG A 474 -1.64 -18.57 6.92
C ARG A 474 -1.79 -18.48 5.40
N LYS A 475 -0.68 -18.51 4.65
CA LYS A 475 -0.72 -18.48 3.18
C LYS A 475 -1.45 -19.69 2.60
N ASP A 476 -1.23 -20.87 3.16
CA ASP A 476 -1.93 -22.09 2.74
C ASP A 476 -3.44 -21.99 2.99
N LEU A 477 -3.87 -21.49 4.15
CA LEU A 477 -5.29 -21.27 4.46
C LEU A 477 -5.92 -20.19 3.57
N GLU A 478 -5.24 -19.06 3.32
CA GLU A 478 -5.71 -18.00 2.42
C GLU A 478 -5.86 -18.50 0.97
N LEU A 479 -4.92 -19.33 0.51
CA LEU A 479 -4.97 -19.96 -0.81
C LEU A 479 -6.14 -20.96 -0.89
N LYS A 480 -6.33 -21.78 0.15
CA LYS A 480 -7.45 -22.72 0.23
C LYS A 480 -8.81 -22.03 0.24
N ILE A 481 -8.95 -20.92 0.99
CA ILE A 481 -10.18 -20.10 0.97
C ILE A 481 -10.44 -19.55 -0.44
N ARG A 482 -9.40 -19.11 -1.15
CA ARG A 482 -9.53 -18.58 -2.51
C ARG A 482 -9.98 -19.66 -3.49
N GLU A 483 -9.39 -20.85 -3.41
CA GLU A 483 -9.78 -22.02 -4.23
C GLU A 483 -11.23 -22.44 -3.96
N LEU A 484 -11.63 -22.54 -2.69
CA LEU A 484 -12.99 -22.88 -2.31
C LEU A 484 -14.02 -21.82 -2.75
N LYS A 485 -13.67 -20.52 -2.68
CA LYS A 485 -14.53 -19.42 -3.19
C LYS A 485 -14.65 -19.46 -4.71
N TYR A 486 -13.59 -19.84 -5.43
CA TYR A 486 -13.64 -20.05 -6.87
C TYR A 486 -14.54 -21.24 -7.23
N GLU A 487 -14.37 -22.38 -6.56
CA GLU A 487 -15.18 -23.58 -6.75
C GLU A 487 -16.66 -23.29 -6.46
N LEU A 488 -16.96 -22.55 -5.38
CA LEU A 488 -18.32 -22.13 -5.06
C LEU A 488 -18.94 -21.32 -6.21
N ASN A 489 -18.20 -20.36 -6.76
CA ASN A 489 -18.68 -19.49 -7.83
C ASN A 489 -18.84 -20.27 -9.16
N TYR A 490 -17.97 -21.24 -9.42
CA TYR A 490 -18.10 -22.17 -10.55
C TYR A 490 -19.38 -23.00 -10.43
N GLN A 491 -19.63 -23.62 -9.28
CA GLN A 491 -20.86 -24.40 -9.02
C GLN A 491 -22.12 -23.54 -9.13
N THR A 492 -22.08 -22.28 -8.69
CA THR A 492 -23.21 -21.33 -8.86
C THR A 492 -23.49 -21.04 -10.34
N LYS A 493 -22.45 -20.78 -11.14
CA LYS A 493 -22.63 -20.54 -12.58
C LYS A 493 -23.09 -21.78 -13.33
N GLU A 494 -22.57 -22.97 -13.02
CA GLU A 494 -23.03 -24.23 -13.60
C GLU A 494 -24.51 -24.46 -13.31
N PHE A 495 -24.95 -24.21 -12.08
CA PHE A 495 -26.37 -24.30 -11.71
C PHE A 495 -27.24 -23.34 -12.53
N GLU A 496 -26.88 -22.05 -12.60
CA GLU A 496 -27.63 -21.05 -13.39
C GLU A 496 -27.71 -21.42 -14.87
N THR A 497 -26.64 -22.00 -15.42
CA THR A 497 -26.58 -22.42 -16.83
C THR A 497 -27.42 -23.66 -17.09
N ALA A 498 -27.38 -24.65 -16.19
CA ALA A 498 -28.18 -25.86 -16.27
C ALA A 498 -29.69 -25.57 -16.09
N GLU A 499 -30.04 -24.64 -15.19
CA GLU A 499 -31.43 -24.21 -15.01
C GLU A 499 -31.97 -23.52 -16.28
N LYS A 500 -31.18 -22.65 -16.91
CA LYS A 500 -31.53 -22.05 -18.21
C LYS A 500 -31.72 -23.09 -19.30
N HIS A 501 -30.85 -24.08 -19.41
CA HIS A 501 -31.00 -25.13 -20.42
C HIS A 501 -32.26 -25.98 -20.22
N LEU A 502 -32.64 -26.29 -18.98
CA LEU A 502 -33.90 -26.97 -18.70
C LEU A 502 -35.12 -26.15 -19.15
N ASP A 503 -35.11 -24.83 -18.90
CA ASP A 503 -36.17 -23.93 -19.37
C ASP A 503 -36.22 -23.83 -20.89
N GLU A 504 -35.07 -23.68 -21.55
CA GLU A 504 -34.97 -23.63 -23.02
C GLU A 504 -35.45 -24.92 -23.69
N ASP A 505 -35.09 -26.08 -23.14
CA ASP A 505 -35.49 -27.38 -23.71
C ASP A 505 -36.98 -27.66 -23.50
N TYR A 506 -37.54 -27.28 -22.35
CA TYR A 506 -38.99 -27.34 -22.13
C TYR A 506 -39.74 -26.41 -23.09
N GLN A 507 -39.21 -25.21 -23.33
CA GLN A 507 -39.82 -24.25 -24.24
C GLN A 507 -39.85 -24.74 -25.69
N LYS A 508 -38.76 -25.35 -26.18
CA LYS A 508 -38.73 -26.02 -27.50
C LYS A 508 -39.71 -27.20 -27.57
N LEU A 509 -39.83 -27.98 -26.51
CA LEU A 509 -40.77 -29.10 -26.42
C LEU A 509 -42.23 -28.62 -26.46
N LEU A 510 -42.53 -27.52 -25.80
CA LEU A 510 -43.83 -26.84 -25.82
C LEU A 510 -44.18 -26.41 -27.24
N GLU A 511 -43.30 -25.64 -27.89
CA GLU A 511 -43.51 -25.14 -29.26
C GLU A 511 -43.75 -26.29 -30.26
N SER A 512 -42.94 -27.36 -30.20
CA SER A 512 -43.11 -28.53 -31.08
C SER A 512 -44.45 -29.27 -30.86
N ASN A 513 -44.89 -29.41 -29.61
CA ASN A 513 -46.14 -30.12 -29.31
C ASN A 513 -47.39 -29.25 -29.51
N GLU A 514 -47.29 -27.93 -29.36
CA GLU A 514 -48.35 -26.99 -29.75
C GLU A 514 -48.66 -27.09 -31.23
N VAL A 515 -47.63 -27.14 -32.10
CA VAL A 515 -47.80 -27.35 -33.55
C VAL A 515 -48.52 -28.68 -33.84
N LYS A 516 -48.19 -29.76 -33.12
CA LYS A 516 -48.89 -31.06 -33.27
C LYS A 516 -50.33 -31.02 -32.78
N ILE A 517 -50.61 -30.33 -31.67
CA ILE A 517 -51.96 -30.12 -31.15
C ILE A 517 -52.78 -29.31 -32.16
N GLU A 518 -52.19 -28.29 -32.77
CA GLU A 518 -52.85 -27.47 -33.78
C GLU A 518 -53.19 -28.31 -35.03
N ALA A 519 -52.24 -29.13 -35.50
CA ALA A 519 -52.46 -30.06 -36.61
C ALA A 519 -53.54 -31.13 -36.32
N LEU A 520 -53.53 -31.74 -35.12
CA LEU A 520 -54.57 -32.70 -34.71
C LEU A 520 -55.92 -32.02 -34.49
N SER A 521 -55.94 -30.78 -33.99
CA SER A 521 -57.17 -30.01 -33.80
C SER A 521 -57.79 -29.63 -35.14
N ALA A 522 -56.96 -29.30 -36.14
CA ALA A 522 -57.42 -29.12 -37.52
C ALA A 522 -57.99 -30.42 -38.10
N LYS A 523 -57.30 -31.57 -37.94
CA LYS A 523 -57.79 -32.88 -38.38
C LYS A 523 -59.08 -33.30 -37.67
N LEU A 524 -59.24 -32.97 -36.39
CA LEU A 524 -60.46 -33.22 -35.63
C LEU A 524 -61.62 -32.32 -36.05
N ALA A 525 -61.35 -31.07 -36.41
CA ALA A 525 -62.34 -30.18 -36.99
C ALA A 525 -62.84 -30.76 -38.32
N GLU A 526 -61.93 -31.21 -39.18
CA GLU A 526 -62.24 -31.85 -40.46
C GLU A 526 -63.06 -33.15 -40.28
N LEU A 527 -62.64 -34.06 -39.39
CA LEU A 527 -63.39 -35.30 -39.11
C LEU A 527 -64.75 -35.05 -38.44
N THR A 528 -64.87 -34.00 -37.62
CA THR A 528 -66.15 -33.63 -36.98
C THR A 528 -67.11 -33.02 -37.99
N GLU A 529 -66.61 -32.14 -38.86
CA GLU A 529 -67.37 -31.59 -39.98
C GLU A 529 -67.81 -32.70 -40.94
N PHE A 530 -66.95 -33.67 -41.20
CA PHE A 530 -67.27 -34.87 -41.97
C PHE A 530 -68.39 -35.72 -41.34
N LEU A 531 -68.34 -35.97 -40.03
CA LEU A 531 -69.34 -36.77 -39.32
C LEU A 531 -70.69 -36.04 -39.15
N ASP A 532 -70.67 -34.72 -38.90
CA ASP A 532 -71.88 -33.91 -38.76
C ASP A 532 -72.63 -33.76 -40.09
N ASN A 533 -71.91 -33.81 -41.22
CA ASN A 533 -72.50 -33.73 -42.56
C ASN A 533 -73.13 -35.04 -43.08
N GLN A 534 -73.12 -36.13 -42.31
CA GLN A 534 -73.60 -37.44 -42.76
C GLN A 534 -75.13 -37.56 -42.93
N LYS A 535 -75.92 -36.73 -42.24
CA LYS A 535 -77.39 -36.90 -42.17
C LYS A 535 -78.12 -36.80 -43.53
N ASP A 536 -77.57 -36.02 -44.47
CA ASP A 536 -78.19 -35.74 -45.77
C ASP A 536 -77.31 -36.16 -46.97
N SER A 537 -76.40 -37.11 -46.75
CA SER A 537 -75.41 -37.54 -47.74
C SER A 537 -75.85 -38.75 -48.55
N PHE A 538 -75.38 -38.86 -49.80
CA PHE A 538 -75.60 -40.03 -50.66
C PHE A 538 -75.17 -41.34 -49.99
N PHE A 539 -74.15 -41.29 -49.11
CA PHE A 539 -73.72 -42.38 -48.24
C PHE A 539 -74.82 -42.90 -47.29
N ASN A 540 -75.57 -42.00 -46.62
CA ASN A 540 -76.66 -42.40 -45.72
C ASN A 540 -77.84 -42.95 -46.52
N TRP A 541 -78.17 -42.31 -47.65
CA TRP A 541 -79.21 -42.78 -48.57
C TRP A 541 -78.93 -44.20 -49.11
N LEU A 542 -77.70 -44.47 -49.54
CA LEU A 542 -77.28 -45.79 -50.00
C LEU A 542 -77.35 -46.86 -48.90
N SER A 543 -76.95 -46.51 -47.68
CA SER A 543 -76.99 -47.41 -46.52
C SER A 543 -78.42 -47.75 -46.08
N GLU A 544 -79.37 -46.81 -46.22
CA GLU A 544 -80.79 -47.01 -45.86
C GLU A 544 -81.61 -47.72 -46.96
N HIS A 545 -81.25 -47.59 -48.24
CA HIS A 545 -82.09 -48.06 -49.36
C HIS A 545 -81.47 -49.19 -50.21
N LYS A 546 -80.16 -49.46 -50.12
CA LYS A 546 -79.47 -50.55 -50.86
C LYS A 546 -78.45 -51.31 -49.98
N PRO A 547 -78.86 -52.34 -49.23
CA PRO A 547 -77.94 -53.16 -48.44
C PRO A 547 -76.87 -53.85 -49.33
N GLY A 548 -75.59 -53.77 -48.94
CA GLY A 548 -74.47 -54.35 -49.71
C GLY A 548 -73.93 -53.45 -50.84
N TRP A 549 -74.31 -52.17 -50.85
CA TRP A 549 -73.81 -51.17 -51.80
C TRP A 549 -72.28 -50.98 -51.72
N GLU A 550 -71.67 -51.26 -50.57
CA GLU A 550 -70.23 -51.17 -50.31
C GLU A 550 -69.43 -52.11 -51.24
N GLN A 551 -70.03 -53.25 -51.61
CA GLN A 551 -69.43 -54.23 -52.53
C GLN A 551 -69.83 -54.04 -54.00
N THR A 552 -70.64 -53.01 -54.31
CA THR A 552 -71.09 -52.74 -55.69
C THR A 552 -70.79 -51.29 -56.08
N ILE A 553 -71.63 -50.34 -55.67
CA ILE A 553 -71.50 -48.91 -55.97
C ILE A 553 -70.25 -48.32 -55.29
N GLY A 554 -69.95 -48.74 -54.07
CA GLY A 554 -68.83 -48.25 -53.27
C GLY A 554 -67.45 -48.49 -53.89
N GLN A 555 -67.30 -49.54 -54.72
CA GLN A 555 -66.00 -49.88 -55.32
C GLN A 555 -65.52 -48.88 -56.38
N VAL A 556 -66.44 -48.11 -56.96
CA VAL A 556 -66.18 -47.17 -58.05
C VAL A 556 -66.54 -45.73 -57.69
N CYS A 557 -67.21 -45.51 -56.55
CA CYS A 557 -67.61 -44.18 -56.09
C CYS A 557 -66.44 -43.47 -55.39
N ASP A 558 -66.28 -42.17 -55.65
CA ASP A 558 -65.31 -41.33 -54.95
C ASP A 558 -65.84 -40.91 -53.58
N GLU A 559 -64.98 -40.85 -52.56
CA GLU A 559 -65.35 -40.43 -51.21
C GLU A 559 -66.05 -39.06 -51.24
N ARG A 560 -65.58 -38.12 -52.07
CA ARG A 560 -66.21 -36.78 -52.16
C ARG A 560 -67.65 -36.81 -52.71
N LEU A 561 -67.96 -37.79 -53.56
CA LEU A 561 -69.30 -38.00 -54.13
C LEU A 561 -70.25 -38.66 -53.13
N LEU A 562 -69.75 -39.61 -52.32
CA LEU A 562 -70.53 -40.24 -51.26
C LEU A 562 -71.01 -39.23 -50.21
N TYR A 563 -70.25 -38.16 -49.96
CA TYR A 563 -70.57 -37.13 -48.95
C TYR A 563 -71.13 -35.82 -49.52
N GLY A 564 -71.30 -35.72 -50.85
CA GLY A 564 -71.92 -34.56 -51.48
C GLY A 564 -73.41 -34.47 -51.16
N LYS A 565 -73.87 -33.28 -50.75
CA LYS A 565 -75.29 -32.98 -50.49
C LYS A 565 -76.10 -32.66 -51.75
N GLU A 566 -75.43 -32.57 -52.90
CA GLU A 566 -76.03 -32.19 -54.18
C GLU A 566 -76.59 -33.37 -54.97
N PHE A 567 -76.40 -34.60 -54.49
CA PHE A 567 -76.88 -35.80 -55.16
C PHE A 567 -78.27 -36.19 -54.67
N THR A 568 -79.26 -36.13 -55.56
CA THR A 568 -80.59 -36.71 -55.37
C THR A 568 -80.62 -38.07 -56.06
N ALA A 569 -81.03 -39.11 -55.34
CA ALA A 569 -81.08 -40.47 -55.86
C ALA A 569 -82.47 -41.06 -55.64
N GLU A 570 -82.92 -41.84 -56.61
CA GLU A 570 -84.22 -42.50 -56.62
C GLU A 570 -84.04 -44.02 -56.77
N VAL A 571 -84.90 -44.82 -56.15
CA VAL A 571 -84.82 -46.28 -56.20
C VAL A 571 -85.43 -46.78 -57.52
N GLY A 572 -84.58 -47.17 -58.46
CA GLY A 572 -84.99 -47.91 -59.67
C GLY A 572 -85.00 -49.42 -59.45
N GLU A 573 -85.82 -50.16 -60.20
CA GLU A 573 -85.80 -51.63 -60.19
C GLU A 573 -84.49 -52.17 -60.79
N GLY A 574 -83.68 -52.82 -59.95
CA GLY A 574 -82.47 -53.53 -60.37
C GLY A 574 -81.34 -53.52 -59.34
N ASP A 575 -80.45 -54.52 -59.42
CA ASP A 575 -79.38 -54.77 -58.43
C ASP A 575 -77.99 -54.28 -58.88
N THR A 576 -77.93 -53.39 -59.87
CA THR A 576 -76.69 -53.02 -60.55
C THR A 576 -76.63 -51.53 -60.88
N PHE A 577 -75.48 -50.89 -60.66
CA PHE A 577 -75.25 -49.48 -60.99
C PHE A 577 -75.36 -49.27 -62.51
N TYR A 578 -76.42 -48.61 -62.97
CA TYR A 578 -76.73 -48.43 -64.39
C TYR A 578 -76.73 -49.72 -65.26
N GLY A 579 -77.06 -50.88 -64.67
CA GLY A 579 -77.11 -52.15 -65.42
C GLY A 579 -75.78 -52.90 -65.57
N ILE A 580 -74.69 -52.42 -64.94
CA ILE A 580 -73.34 -53.00 -65.09
C ILE A 580 -72.99 -53.82 -63.83
N ARG A 581 -72.62 -55.10 -64.03
CA ARG A 581 -72.15 -55.99 -62.95
C ARG A 581 -70.63 -56.13 -63.00
N PHE A 582 -69.95 -55.60 -62.00
CA PHE A 582 -68.50 -55.70 -61.87
C PHE A 582 -68.12 -57.07 -61.29
N THR A 583 -67.37 -57.87 -62.05
CA THR A 583 -67.02 -59.26 -61.66
C THR A 583 -65.54 -59.42 -61.29
N PHE A 584 -64.68 -58.45 -61.57
CA PHE A 584 -63.29 -58.45 -61.11
C PHE A 584 -62.63 -57.06 -61.20
N GLY A 585 -61.96 -56.61 -60.12
CA GLY A 585 -61.23 -55.34 -60.06
C GLY A 585 -60.69 -55.04 -58.65
N ILE A 586 -59.63 -54.23 -58.55
CA ILE A 586 -59.03 -53.82 -57.25
C ILE A 586 -60.09 -53.07 -56.46
N HIS A 587 -60.62 -53.71 -55.42
CA HIS A 587 -61.67 -53.16 -54.57
C HIS A 587 -61.11 -51.96 -53.77
N ARG A 588 -61.66 -50.76 -53.98
CA ARG A 588 -61.48 -49.64 -53.04
C ARG A 588 -62.19 -49.99 -51.74
N ASN A 589 -61.46 -50.03 -50.63
CA ASN A 589 -62.03 -50.25 -49.31
C ASN A 589 -62.72 -48.95 -48.88
N VAL A 590 -64.05 -48.91 -48.99
CA VAL A 590 -64.85 -47.75 -48.58
C VAL A 590 -64.88 -47.71 -47.06
N LYS A 591 -64.35 -46.62 -46.47
CA LYS A 591 -64.38 -46.42 -45.02
C LYS A 591 -65.82 -46.22 -44.54
N THR A 592 -66.22 -47.00 -43.55
CA THR A 592 -67.56 -46.95 -42.95
C THR A 592 -67.67 -45.80 -41.95
N LYS A 593 -68.90 -45.46 -41.56
CA LYS A 593 -69.15 -44.46 -40.50
C LYS A 593 -68.46 -44.82 -39.18
N GLU A 594 -68.39 -46.11 -38.87
CA GLU A 594 -67.68 -46.61 -37.67
C GLU A 594 -66.17 -46.40 -37.78
N ASP A 595 -65.57 -46.49 -38.98
CA ASP A 595 -64.15 -46.21 -39.23
C ASP A 595 -63.79 -44.73 -39.01
N TYR A 596 -64.68 -43.80 -39.39
CA TYR A 596 -64.46 -42.37 -39.14
C TYR A 596 -64.70 -41.96 -37.69
N LEU A 597 -65.68 -42.59 -37.02
CA LEU A 597 -65.86 -42.41 -35.57
C LEU A 597 -64.66 -42.95 -34.79
N THR A 598 -64.06 -44.06 -35.24
CA THR A 598 -62.82 -44.57 -34.66
C THR A 598 -61.62 -43.66 -34.97
N GLU A 599 -61.45 -43.14 -36.19
CA GLU A 599 -60.39 -42.16 -36.50
C GLU A 599 -60.53 -40.85 -35.69
N LYS A 600 -61.76 -40.34 -35.52
CA LYS A 600 -62.03 -39.16 -34.69
C LYS A 600 -61.69 -39.46 -33.23
N LYS A 601 -62.13 -40.59 -32.71
CA LYS A 601 -61.82 -41.00 -31.34
C LYS A 601 -60.31 -41.19 -31.15
N GLU A 602 -59.61 -41.79 -32.10
CA GLU A 602 -58.15 -41.91 -32.08
C GLU A 602 -57.46 -40.54 -32.10
N ALA A 603 -57.93 -39.59 -32.90
CA ALA A 603 -57.34 -38.25 -32.97
C ALA A 603 -57.63 -37.44 -31.69
N GLU A 604 -58.81 -37.60 -31.08
CA GLU A 604 -59.15 -37.02 -29.77
C GLU A 604 -58.28 -37.62 -28.66
N GLU A 605 -58.11 -38.95 -28.65
CA GLU A 605 -57.23 -39.65 -27.73
C GLU A 605 -55.76 -39.25 -27.92
N LYS A 606 -55.28 -39.08 -29.17
CA LYS A 606 -53.93 -38.58 -29.48
C LYS A 606 -53.74 -37.14 -29.00
N ARG A 607 -54.72 -36.24 -29.21
CA ARG A 607 -54.65 -34.85 -28.74
C ARG A 607 -54.67 -34.77 -27.21
N ALA A 608 -55.58 -35.50 -26.56
CA ALA A 608 -55.64 -35.59 -25.10
C ALA A 608 -54.36 -36.23 -24.53
N GLY A 609 -53.78 -37.21 -25.24
CA GLY A 609 -52.49 -37.81 -24.92
C GLY A 609 -51.34 -36.80 -24.95
N ILE A 610 -51.27 -35.95 -25.98
CA ILE A 610 -50.24 -34.90 -26.07
C ILE A 610 -50.46 -33.81 -24.99
N GLN A 611 -51.70 -33.43 -24.70
CA GLN A 611 -51.99 -32.48 -23.61
C GLN A 611 -51.61 -33.03 -22.23
N ARG A 612 -51.88 -34.32 -21.97
CA ARG A 612 -51.38 -35.01 -20.77
C ARG A 612 -49.86 -35.06 -20.77
N PHE A 613 -49.23 -35.34 -21.90
CA PHE A 613 -47.77 -35.34 -22.03
C PHE A 613 -47.16 -33.97 -21.72
N ILE A 614 -47.74 -32.86 -22.17
CA ILE A 614 -47.27 -31.50 -21.81
C ILE A 614 -47.41 -31.25 -20.31
N ALA A 615 -48.54 -31.64 -19.71
CA ALA A 615 -48.75 -31.50 -18.27
C ALA A 615 -47.75 -32.35 -17.45
N THR A 616 -47.47 -33.58 -17.89
CA THR A 616 -46.44 -34.44 -17.30
C THR A 616 -45.04 -33.85 -17.49
N ALA A 617 -44.71 -33.36 -18.69
CA ALA A 617 -43.42 -32.71 -18.97
C ALA A 617 -43.20 -31.45 -18.13
N GLN A 618 -44.27 -30.72 -17.78
CA GLN A 618 -44.19 -29.58 -16.88
C GLN A 618 -43.92 -30.01 -15.43
N GLN A 619 -44.54 -31.10 -14.97
CA GLN A 619 -44.20 -31.72 -13.68
C GLN A 619 -42.77 -32.26 -13.67
N ASP A 620 -42.32 -32.87 -14.76
CA ASP A 620 -40.96 -33.40 -14.91
C ASP A 620 -39.93 -32.26 -14.91
N LEU A 621 -40.23 -31.10 -15.50
CA LEU A 621 -39.40 -29.89 -15.44
C LEU A 621 -39.25 -29.40 -13.99
N GLU A 622 -40.36 -29.25 -13.27
CA GLU A 622 -40.32 -28.81 -11.86
C GLU A 622 -39.58 -29.83 -10.98
N ALA A 623 -39.77 -31.14 -11.22
CA ALA A 623 -39.02 -32.20 -10.55
C ALA A 623 -37.53 -32.18 -10.89
N ALA A 624 -37.17 -31.89 -12.15
CA ALA A 624 -35.79 -31.75 -12.60
C ALA A 624 -35.13 -30.51 -11.98
N LYS A 625 -35.82 -29.36 -11.93
CA LYS A 625 -35.36 -28.14 -11.25
C LYS A 625 -35.15 -28.36 -9.76
N GLU A 626 -36.09 -29.03 -9.09
CA GLU A 626 -35.96 -29.35 -7.66
C GLU A 626 -34.82 -30.34 -7.39
N ASN A 627 -34.61 -31.34 -8.26
CA ASN A 627 -33.46 -32.25 -8.17
C ASN A 627 -32.13 -31.53 -8.42
N LEU A 628 -32.08 -30.63 -9.41
CA LEU A 628 -30.92 -29.80 -9.69
C LEU A 628 -30.59 -28.88 -8.50
N ARG A 629 -31.62 -28.31 -7.86
CA ARG A 629 -31.47 -27.48 -6.66
C ARG A 629 -30.96 -28.28 -5.47
N LYS A 630 -31.43 -29.52 -5.29
CA LYS A 630 -30.91 -30.45 -4.27
C LYS A 630 -29.46 -30.84 -4.53
N GLN A 631 -29.08 -31.14 -5.78
CA GLN A 631 -27.70 -31.42 -6.16
C GLN A 631 -26.78 -30.22 -5.93
N TYR A 632 -27.23 -29.02 -6.28
CA TYR A 632 -26.50 -27.78 -6.01
C TYR A 632 -26.33 -27.55 -4.51
N GLN A 633 -27.40 -27.67 -3.72
CA GLN A 633 -27.29 -27.55 -2.26
C GLN A 633 -26.37 -28.61 -1.64
N SER A 634 -26.41 -29.87 -2.10
CA SER A 634 -25.49 -30.90 -1.59
C SER A 634 -24.04 -30.66 -1.94
N SER A 635 -23.76 -29.98 -3.06
CA SER A 635 -22.40 -29.69 -3.51
C SER A 635 -21.85 -28.40 -2.88
N VAL A 636 -22.70 -27.39 -2.67
CA VAL A 636 -22.31 -26.09 -2.10
C VAL A 636 -22.20 -26.11 -0.58
N LYS A 637 -23.03 -26.91 0.11
CA LYS A 637 -23.00 -27.00 1.57
C LYS A 637 -21.61 -27.36 2.14
N PRO A 638 -20.92 -28.43 1.68
CA PRO A 638 -19.59 -28.75 2.19
C PRO A 638 -18.56 -27.67 1.86
N ILE A 639 -18.63 -27.05 0.68
CA ILE A 639 -17.73 -25.95 0.30
C ILE A 639 -17.88 -24.74 1.24
N LYS A 640 -19.12 -24.39 1.62
CA LYS A 640 -19.38 -23.30 2.58
C LYS A 640 -18.91 -23.65 3.98
N GLU A 641 -19.10 -24.89 4.42
CA GLU A 641 -18.60 -25.38 5.71
C GLU A 641 -17.06 -25.37 5.74
N ASP A 642 -16.40 -25.76 4.64
CA ASP A 642 -14.94 -25.74 4.51
C ASP A 642 -14.37 -24.31 4.48
N ILE A 643 -15.05 -23.36 3.83
CA ILE A 643 -14.69 -21.93 3.88
C ILE A 643 -14.78 -21.43 5.32
N TYR A 644 -15.89 -21.72 6.02
CA TYR A 644 -16.07 -21.32 7.41
C TYR A 644 -15.02 -21.93 8.33
N HIS A 645 -14.70 -23.22 8.16
CA HIS A 645 -13.64 -23.89 8.91
C HIS A 645 -12.26 -23.27 8.65
N ALA A 646 -11.91 -23.00 7.39
CA ALA A 646 -10.64 -22.38 7.04
C ALA A 646 -10.53 -20.93 7.56
N GLU A 647 -11.61 -20.15 7.50
CA GLU A 647 -11.68 -18.79 8.07
C GLU A 647 -11.53 -18.81 9.60
N TYR A 648 -12.19 -19.76 10.28
CA TYR A 648 -12.05 -19.96 11.73
C TYR A 648 -10.64 -20.40 12.15
N GLU A 649 -10.02 -21.32 11.40
CA GLU A 649 -8.63 -21.72 11.65
C GLU A 649 -7.66 -20.57 11.46
N LEU A 650 -7.89 -19.70 10.47
CA LEU A 650 -7.08 -18.51 10.22
C LEU A 650 -7.16 -17.50 11.38
N GLU A 651 -8.35 -17.33 11.95
CA GLU A 651 -8.56 -16.49 13.14
C GLU A 651 -7.87 -17.08 14.39
N GLN A 652 -8.01 -18.39 14.63
CA GLN A 652 -7.32 -19.11 15.70
C GLN A 652 -5.79 -19.03 15.57
N LEU A 653 -5.28 -19.11 14.34
CA LEU A 653 -3.86 -19.05 14.04
C LEU A 653 -3.28 -17.66 14.36
N ALA A 654 -4.05 -16.59 14.10
CA ALA A 654 -3.67 -15.23 14.49
C ALA A 654 -3.58 -15.05 16.01
N VAL A 655 -4.50 -15.64 16.77
CA VAL A 655 -4.47 -15.62 18.25
C VAL A 655 -3.24 -16.37 18.77
N ARG A 656 -2.98 -17.59 18.29
CA ARG A 656 -1.81 -18.40 18.71
C ARG A 656 -0.48 -17.73 18.35
N LYS A 657 -0.40 -17.09 17.17
CA LYS A 657 0.77 -16.30 16.78
C LYS A 657 1.06 -15.18 17.79
N LYS A 658 0.02 -14.44 18.19
CA LYS A 658 0.14 -13.36 19.19
C LYS A 658 0.56 -13.87 20.57
N GLU A 659 0.08 -15.04 20.97
CA GLU A 659 0.49 -15.69 22.22
C GLU A 659 1.97 -16.11 22.19
N ASP A 660 2.43 -16.76 21.11
CA ASP A 660 3.82 -17.18 20.95
C ASP A 660 4.77 -15.97 20.74
N GLU A 661 4.32 -14.87 20.12
CA GLU A 661 5.06 -13.59 20.06
C GLU A 661 5.28 -12.99 21.46
N SER A 662 4.23 -12.98 22.29
CA SER A 662 4.32 -12.55 23.69
C SER A 662 5.25 -13.44 24.51
N ARG A 663 5.14 -14.77 24.32
CA ARG A 663 6.02 -15.76 24.98
C ARG A 663 7.48 -15.61 24.54
N LEU A 664 7.74 -15.34 23.25
CA LEU A 664 9.09 -15.06 22.75
C LEU A 664 9.68 -13.81 23.40
N SER A 665 8.88 -12.74 23.55
CA SER A 665 9.31 -11.52 24.24
C SER A 665 9.68 -11.81 25.69
N ALA A 666 8.82 -12.52 26.43
CA ALA A 666 9.07 -12.87 27.82
C ALA A 666 10.35 -13.72 28.00
N LEU A 667 10.57 -14.70 27.13
CA LEU A 667 11.77 -15.55 27.15
C LEU A 667 13.04 -14.76 26.81
N ARG A 668 12.96 -13.81 25.86
CA ARG A 668 14.09 -12.91 25.54
C ARG A 668 14.42 -11.99 26.71
N ASP A 669 13.41 -11.43 27.36
CA ASP A 669 13.61 -10.56 28.52
C ASP A 669 14.23 -11.32 29.69
N GLN A 670 13.75 -12.54 29.95
CA GLN A 670 14.32 -13.42 30.99
C GLN A 670 15.78 -13.78 30.69
N ALA A 671 16.09 -14.17 29.45
CA ALA A 671 17.47 -14.49 29.04
C ALA A 671 18.39 -13.26 29.15
N THR A 672 17.88 -12.07 28.84
CA THR A 672 18.63 -10.81 28.94
C THR A 672 18.90 -10.43 30.39
N ARG A 673 17.91 -10.57 31.28
CA ARG A 673 18.07 -10.28 32.71
C ARG A 673 19.10 -11.19 33.36
N LEU A 674 18.97 -12.52 33.20
CA LEU A 674 19.92 -13.48 33.78
C LEU A 674 21.36 -13.24 33.30
N ARG A 675 21.51 -12.85 32.03
CA ARG A 675 22.81 -12.52 31.44
C ARG A 675 23.40 -11.23 32.03
N GLN A 676 22.60 -10.17 32.18
CA GLN A 676 23.04 -8.92 32.79
C GLN A 676 23.44 -9.11 34.25
N GLU A 677 22.71 -9.96 34.97
CA GLU A 677 22.97 -10.28 36.37
C GLU A 677 24.30 -11.04 36.55
N GLU A 678 24.58 -12.01 35.67
CA GLU A 678 25.87 -12.71 35.64
C GLU A 678 27.04 -11.81 35.22
N ILE A 679 26.86 -10.93 34.22
CA ILE A 679 27.88 -9.95 33.82
C ILE A 679 28.19 -9.01 34.98
N ARG A 680 27.16 -8.49 35.67
CA ARG A 680 27.33 -7.59 36.80
C ARG A 680 28.11 -8.26 37.94
N ARG A 681 27.80 -9.51 38.26
CA ARG A 681 28.54 -10.28 39.27
C ARG A 681 30.01 -10.43 38.91
N LEU A 682 30.31 -10.79 37.66
CA LEU A 682 31.69 -10.93 37.18
C LEU A 682 32.44 -9.59 37.14
N GLU A 683 31.75 -8.48 36.87
CA GLU A 683 32.33 -7.12 36.93
C GLU A 683 32.64 -6.69 38.38
N GLU A 684 31.79 -7.04 39.35
CA GLU A 684 32.06 -6.83 40.77
C GLU A 684 33.30 -7.64 41.23
N GLU A 685 33.42 -8.91 40.83
CA GLU A 685 34.60 -9.75 41.09
C GLU A 685 35.87 -9.20 40.42
N LEU A 686 35.77 -8.69 39.19
CA LEU A 686 36.88 -8.07 38.47
C LEU A 686 37.41 -6.82 39.17
N ASN A 687 36.51 -5.94 39.61
CA ASN A 687 36.88 -4.71 40.30
C ASN A 687 37.63 -5.00 41.62
N ALA A 688 37.20 -6.02 42.36
CA ALA A 688 37.88 -6.46 43.57
C ALA A 688 39.30 -6.99 43.29
N ALA A 689 39.47 -7.79 42.23
CA ALA A 689 40.77 -8.32 41.82
C ALA A 689 41.73 -7.22 41.31
N GLU A 690 41.22 -6.22 40.57
CA GLU A 690 42.01 -5.07 40.10
C GLU A 690 42.45 -4.16 41.26
N ALA A 691 41.60 -3.96 42.27
CA ALA A 691 41.97 -3.23 43.48
C ALA A 691 43.10 -3.93 44.26
N ALA A 692 43.02 -5.25 44.43
CA ALA A 692 44.07 -6.05 45.07
C ALA A 692 45.41 -5.98 44.29
N LEU A 693 45.36 -6.06 42.96
CA LEU A 693 46.53 -5.92 42.10
C LEU A 693 47.19 -4.53 42.23
N SER A 694 46.39 -3.48 42.37
CA SER A 694 46.88 -2.11 42.59
C SER A 694 47.61 -1.98 43.94
N SER A 695 47.06 -2.58 45.02
CA SER A 695 47.71 -2.59 46.34
C SER A 695 49.09 -3.25 46.28
N ILE A 696 49.20 -4.42 45.66
CA ILE A 696 50.47 -5.15 45.52
C ILE A 696 51.51 -4.33 44.74
N ARG A 697 51.10 -3.61 43.69
CA ARG A 697 52.01 -2.73 42.93
C ARG A 697 52.54 -1.58 43.80
N GLN A 698 51.68 -1.01 44.64
CA GLN A 698 52.07 0.03 45.58
C GLN A 698 53.04 -0.50 46.63
N GLU A 699 52.80 -1.69 47.18
CA GLU A 699 53.68 -2.35 48.14
C GLU A 699 55.10 -2.56 47.58
N ILE A 700 55.21 -3.07 46.34
CA ILE A 700 56.51 -3.23 45.64
C ILE A 700 57.25 -1.89 45.52
N ALA A 701 56.55 -0.81 45.14
CA ALA A 701 57.15 0.52 45.03
C ALA A 701 57.63 1.06 46.38
N THR A 702 56.87 0.82 47.45
CA THR A 702 57.28 1.21 48.81
C THR A 702 58.49 0.43 49.31
N LEU A 703 58.59 -0.87 48.99
CA LEU A 703 59.73 -1.71 49.35
C LEU A 703 61.02 -1.22 48.68
N GLN A 704 60.96 -0.88 47.39
CA GLN A 704 62.10 -0.30 46.65
C GLN A 704 62.53 1.04 47.26
N GLY A 705 61.58 1.93 47.56
CA GLY A 705 61.88 3.22 48.18
C GLY A 705 62.45 3.13 49.60
N LYS A 706 62.12 2.09 50.37
CA LYS A 706 62.75 1.82 51.68
C LYS A 706 64.18 1.32 51.52
N MET A 707 64.40 0.35 50.61
CA MET A 707 65.72 -0.21 50.31
C MET A 707 66.72 0.87 49.87
N ASP A 708 66.33 1.76 48.97
CA ASP A 708 67.21 2.83 48.46
C ASP A 708 67.65 3.80 49.58
N ARG A 709 66.76 4.11 50.54
CA ARG A 709 67.09 4.96 51.70
C ARG A 709 68.05 4.28 52.66
N GLU A 710 67.85 3.01 52.94
CA GLU A 710 68.71 2.24 53.84
C GLU A 710 70.11 2.01 53.24
N LEU A 711 70.21 1.74 51.93
CA LEU A 711 71.50 1.67 51.23
C LEU A 711 72.27 3.00 51.30
N ALA A 712 71.60 4.14 51.05
CA ALA A 712 72.22 5.45 51.16
C ALA A 712 72.70 5.76 52.59
N SER A 713 71.97 5.32 53.62
CA SER A 713 72.40 5.46 55.02
C SER A 713 73.65 4.65 55.33
N LEU A 714 73.79 3.44 54.77
CA LEU A 714 74.97 2.60 54.96
C LEU A 714 76.21 3.17 54.26
N ASP A 715 76.04 3.75 53.07
CA ASP A 715 77.13 4.38 52.32
C ASP A 715 77.72 5.59 53.06
N GLU A 716 76.88 6.42 53.70
CA GLU A 716 77.35 7.58 54.48
C GLU A 716 78.08 7.13 55.77
N GLN A 717 77.58 6.11 56.47
CA GLN A 717 78.24 5.57 57.66
C GLN A 717 79.62 4.95 57.34
N GLU A 718 79.76 4.23 56.22
CA GLU A 718 81.05 3.68 55.78
C GLU A 718 82.08 4.79 55.55
N LYS A 719 81.66 5.88 54.90
CA LYS A 719 82.51 7.02 54.58
C LYS A 719 83.01 7.74 55.84
N ASP A 720 82.13 7.97 56.81
CA ASP A 720 82.49 8.63 58.08
C ASP A 720 83.52 7.83 58.88
N GLU A 721 83.36 6.51 58.95
CA GLU A 721 84.27 5.66 59.69
C GLU A 721 85.63 5.46 58.99
N LEU A 722 85.66 5.41 57.66
CA LEU A 722 86.93 5.41 56.92
C LEU A 722 87.69 6.73 57.12
N ALA A 723 86.99 7.86 57.14
CA ALA A 723 87.60 9.16 57.43
C ALA A 723 88.17 9.25 58.86
N ALA A 724 87.54 8.61 59.84
CA ALA A 724 88.08 8.51 61.20
C ALA A 724 89.41 7.73 61.25
N LEU A 725 89.52 6.63 60.50
CA LEU A 725 90.75 5.84 60.38
C LEU A 725 91.86 6.58 59.61
N ASP A 726 91.52 7.41 58.61
CA ASP A 726 92.47 8.32 57.97
C ASP A 726 93.08 9.32 58.95
N LYS A 727 92.25 9.89 59.82
CA LYS A 727 92.70 10.82 60.86
C LYS A 727 93.62 10.15 61.89
N GLU A 728 93.30 8.92 62.32
CA GLU A 728 94.15 8.15 63.25
C GLU A 728 95.55 7.87 62.66
N LEU A 729 95.62 7.49 61.38
CA LEU A 729 96.90 7.21 60.72
C LEU A 729 97.79 8.46 60.62
N SER A 730 97.19 9.61 60.32
CA SER A 730 97.92 10.88 60.25
C SER A 730 98.54 11.27 61.59
N ALA A 731 97.80 11.11 62.70
CA ALA A 731 98.30 11.42 64.04
C ALA A 731 99.46 10.51 64.47
N ARG A 732 99.42 9.21 64.14
CA ARG A 732 100.53 8.27 64.44
C ARG A 732 101.80 8.58 63.63
N ARG A 733 101.65 9.00 62.36
CA ARG A 733 102.76 9.45 61.52
C ARG A 733 103.48 10.65 62.11
N GLU A 734 102.73 11.64 62.59
CA GLU A 734 103.29 12.84 63.21
C GLU A 734 104.05 12.50 64.51
N ALA A 735 103.46 11.70 65.41
CA ALA A 735 104.08 11.33 66.68
C ALA A 735 105.43 10.60 66.50
N ILE A 736 105.53 9.65 65.56
CA ILE A 736 106.77 8.92 65.28
C ILE A 736 107.85 9.85 64.69
N SER A 737 107.46 10.79 63.83
CA SER A 737 108.39 11.75 63.24
C SER A 737 109.03 12.68 64.30
N GLU A 738 108.27 13.09 65.32
CA GLU A 738 108.78 13.89 66.43
C GLU A 738 109.77 13.13 67.32
N GLU A 739 109.57 11.82 67.50
CA GLU A 739 110.47 10.98 68.30
C GLU A 739 111.83 10.78 67.62
N ILE A 740 111.85 10.60 66.29
CA ILE A 740 113.09 10.53 65.50
C ILE A 740 113.87 11.84 65.62
N ALA A 741 113.19 12.98 65.51
CA ALA A 741 113.82 14.29 65.64
C ALA A 741 114.46 14.50 67.03
N ARG A 742 113.76 14.07 68.10
CA ARG A 742 114.29 14.15 69.48
C ARG A 742 115.55 13.31 69.69
N LYS A 743 115.56 12.05 69.23
CA LYS A 743 116.72 11.16 69.42
C LYS A 743 117.96 11.63 68.66
N LYS A 744 117.76 12.22 67.48
CA LYS A 744 118.83 12.81 66.69
C LYS A 744 119.51 13.98 67.39
N ALA A 745 118.75 14.81 68.12
CA ALA A 745 119.30 15.90 68.91
C ALA A 745 120.13 15.41 70.12
N GLU A 746 119.65 14.39 70.84
CA GLU A 746 120.36 13.79 71.99
C GLU A 746 121.74 13.21 71.62
N LEU A 747 121.84 12.51 70.49
CA LEU A 747 123.08 11.83 70.08
C LEU A 747 124.16 12.80 69.57
N GLU A 748 123.77 13.93 68.96
CA GLU A 748 124.74 14.97 68.56
C GLU A 748 125.32 15.71 69.78
N GLU A 749 124.55 15.88 70.86
CA GLU A 749 125.06 16.46 72.10
C GLU A 749 126.15 15.57 72.73
N ARG A 750 125.96 14.24 72.76
CA ARG A 750 126.96 13.28 73.28
C ARG A 750 128.26 13.26 72.48
N LYS A 751 128.18 13.34 71.15
CA LYS A 751 129.35 13.37 70.27
C LYS A 751 130.25 14.57 70.56
N SER A 752 129.66 15.74 70.82
CA SER A 752 130.40 16.95 71.20
C SER A 752 131.15 16.83 72.54
N GLY A 753 130.70 15.93 73.43
CA GLY A 753 131.38 15.62 74.70
C GLY A 753 132.66 14.79 74.50
N TYR A 754 132.61 13.76 73.65
CA TYR A 754 133.79 12.92 73.34
C TYR A 754 134.91 13.71 72.63
N ASP A 755 134.56 14.68 71.80
CA ASP A 755 135.54 15.55 71.13
C ASP A 755 136.29 16.46 72.12
N ARG A 756 135.70 16.77 73.28
CA ARG A 756 136.29 17.65 74.29
C ARG A 756 137.26 16.91 75.23
N GLU A 757 136.97 15.64 75.58
CA GLU A 757 137.85 14.80 76.43
C GLU A 757 139.16 14.38 75.73
N GLN A 758 139.17 14.28 74.40
CA GLN A 758 140.39 13.96 73.63
C GLN A 758 141.41 15.10 73.66
N LEU A 759 140.93 16.35 73.63
CA LEU A 759 141.76 17.55 73.61
C LEU A 759 142.51 17.76 74.94
N ASP A 760 141.85 17.48 76.07
CA ASP A 760 142.43 17.63 77.42
C ASP A 760 143.51 16.57 77.73
N SER A 761 143.42 15.37 77.14
CA SER A 761 144.38 14.27 77.35
C SER A 761 145.73 14.45 76.63
N LEU A 762 145.78 15.27 75.58
CA LEU A 762 146.98 15.53 74.76
C LEU A 762 147.90 16.62 75.35
N THR A 763 147.41 17.43 76.28
CA THR A 763 148.17 18.52 76.93
C THR A 763 149.17 18.07 78.01
N ALA A 764 149.10 16.82 78.49
CA ALA A 764 149.89 16.32 79.62
C ALA A 764 151.20 15.59 79.25
N SER A 765 151.60 15.53 77.97
CA SER A 765 152.73 14.70 77.52
C SER A 765 153.67 15.38 76.51
N GLY A 766 154.02 16.65 76.78
CA GLY A 766 155.33 17.26 76.47
C GLY A 766 155.98 17.00 75.10
N GLY A 767 155.23 17.08 74.00
CA GLY A 767 155.74 17.09 72.63
C GLY A 767 155.21 18.31 71.86
N ASP A 768 156.04 18.93 71.03
CA ASP A 768 155.79 20.22 70.36
C ASP A 768 154.53 20.20 69.44
N PRO A 769 153.38 20.79 69.84
CA PRO A 769 152.06 20.52 69.21
C PRO A 769 151.85 21.15 67.83
N ARG A 770 152.58 22.19 67.45
CA ARG A 770 152.20 23.00 66.27
C ARG A 770 152.64 22.41 64.93
N ARG A 771 153.73 21.63 64.88
CA ARG A 771 154.26 21.06 63.63
C ARG A 771 153.61 19.72 63.25
N LEU A 772 153.11 18.97 64.25
CA LEU A 772 152.41 17.69 64.08
C LEU A 772 150.93 17.88 63.73
N GLU A 773 150.32 18.99 64.15
CA GLU A 773 148.96 19.38 63.80
C GLU A 773 148.86 19.81 62.32
N GLU A 774 149.82 20.61 61.82
CA GLU A 774 149.88 21.01 60.39
C GLU A 774 150.03 19.81 59.45
N ILE A 775 150.90 18.84 59.78
CA ILE A 775 151.08 17.61 58.98
C ILE A 775 149.83 16.71 59.04
N HIS A 776 149.17 16.60 60.21
CA HIS A 776 147.93 15.83 60.33
C HIS A 776 146.75 16.44 59.57
N SER A 777 146.57 17.76 59.64
CA SER A 777 145.50 18.45 58.92
C SER A 777 145.64 18.29 57.40
N ARG A 778 146.87 18.31 56.87
CA ARG A 778 147.10 18.18 55.43
C ARG A 778 146.95 16.74 54.93
N LEU A 779 147.43 15.74 55.68
CA LEU A 779 147.23 14.33 55.34
C LEU A 779 145.75 13.89 55.44
N ALA A 780 145.00 14.42 56.41
CA ALA A 780 143.56 14.15 56.54
C ALA A 780 142.76 14.73 55.37
N TYR A 781 143.12 15.93 54.91
CA TYR A 781 142.49 16.55 53.73
C TYR A 781 142.73 15.72 52.45
N ILE A 782 143.99 15.34 52.20
CA ILE A 782 144.35 14.56 51.00
C ILE A 782 143.71 13.16 51.02
N GLY A 783 143.71 12.48 52.16
CA GLY A 783 143.07 11.17 52.31
C GLY A 783 141.54 11.22 52.16
N GLY A 784 140.91 12.30 52.60
CA GLY A 784 139.46 12.52 52.42
C GLY A 784 139.07 12.69 50.95
N GLU A 785 139.83 13.46 50.18
CA GLU A 785 139.53 13.70 48.77
C GLU A 785 139.74 12.45 47.90
N ILE A 786 140.79 11.66 48.14
CA ILE A 786 141.03 10.42 47.37
C ILE A 786 139.93 9.37 47.61
N LYS A 787 139.42 9.25 48.85
CA LYS A 787 138.34 8.32 49.18
C LYS A 787 137.02 8.73 48.50
N TYR A 788 136.68 10.02 48.54
CA TYR A 788 135.50 10.57 47.88
C TYR A 788 135.51 10.29 46.36
N ILE A 789 136.66 10.47 45.70
CA ILE A 789 136.78 10.23 44.25
C ILE A 789 136.53 8.75 43.89
N ASN A 790 137.07 7.80 44.67
CA ASN A 790 136.89 6.38 44.39
C ASN A 790 135.45 5.90 44.61
N GLU A 791 134.78 6.40 45.64
CA GLU A 791 133.38 6.05 45.93
C GLU A 791 132.40 6.62 44.89
N THR A 792 132.73 7.76 44.27
CA THR A 792 131.82 8.47 43.34
C THR A 792 131.99 8.05 41.87
N LYS A 793 133.02 7.27 41.53
CA LYS A 793 133.36 6.88 40.15
C LYS A 793 132.27 6.05 39.46
N ALA A 794 131.60 5.15 40.19
CA ALA A 794 130.52 4.33 39.64
C ALA A 794 129.29 5.16 39.26
N LEU A 795 128.94 6.15 40.08
CA LEU A 795 127.80 7.05 39.86
C LEU A 795 127.98 7.93 38.61
N ILE A 796 129.23 8.36 38.33
CA ILE A 796 129.54 9.16 37.14
C ILE A 796 129.34 8.33 35.85
N ILE A 797 129.67 7.04 35.86
CA ILE A 797 129.49 6.15 34.71
C ILE A 797 128.00 5.94 34.42
N GLU A 798 127.20 5.72 35.47
CA GLU A 798 125.76 5.53 35.35
C GLU A 798 125.06 6.80 34.83
N TYR A 799 125.46 7.97 35.33
CA TYR A 799 125.00 9.27 34.82
C TYR A 799 125.31 9.48 33.34
N LEU A 800 126.53 9.17 32.88
CA LEU A 800 126.90 9.34 31.47
C LEU A 800 126.11 8.40 30.53
N LYS A 801 125.71 7.22 31.02
CA LYS A 801 124.84 6.30 30.29
C LYS A 801 123.40 6.84 30.21
N ASP A 802 122.82 7.20 31.35
CA ASP A 802 121.45 7.70 31.44
C ASP A 802 121.26 9.04 30.72
N LYS A 803 122.30 9.89 30.74
CA LYS A 803 122.33 11.14 29.99
C LYS A 803 122.12 10.89 28.49
N ARG A 804 122.86 9.93 27.93
CA ARG A 804 122.81 9.58 26.49
C ARG A 804 121.51 8.88 26.09
N GLU A 805 121.02 7.98 26.94
CA GLU A 805 119.90 7.10 26.58
C GLU A 805 118.53 7.77 26.80
N MET A 806 118.40 8.63 27.80
CA MET A 806 117.13 9.22 28.24
C MET A 806 117.15 10.76 28.36
N LEU A 807 118.08 11.35 29.12
CA LEU A 807 117.99 12.77 29.47
C LEU A 807 118.17 13.71 28.27
N ASP A 808 119.07 13.39 27.35
CA ASP A 808 119.28 14.17 26.12
C ASP A 808 118.06 14.12 25.17
N LYS A 809 117.15 13.13 25.33
CA LYS A 809 115.94 12.93 24.49
C LYS A 809 114.67 13.54 25.07
N VAL A 810 114.70 14.06 26.30
CA VAL A 810 113.54 14.67 26.98
C VAL A 810 112.91 15.82 26.17
N PRO A 811 113.67 16.73 25.54
CA PRO A 811 113.10 17.79 24.70
C PRO A 811 112.31 17.23 23.50
N ASP A 812 112.79 16.16 22.89
CA ASP A 812 112.14 15.55 21.72
C ASP A 812 110.86 14.82 22.13
N TRP A 813 110.88 14.08 23.25
CA TRP A 813 109.69 13.38 23.76
C TRP A 813 108.60 14.33 24.26
N THR A 814 108.97 15.45 24.89
CA THR A 814 107.99 16.47 25.32
C THR A 814 107.33 17.15 24.12
N ALA A 815 108.09 17.49 23.08
CA ALA A 815 107.55 18.06 21.85
C ALA A 815 106.59 17.09 21.14
N GLU A 816 106.94 15.81 21.02
CA GLU A 816 106.10 14.82 20.35
C GLU A 816 104.85 14.46 21.19
N SER A 817 104.95 14.38 22.52
CA SER A 817 103.78 14.19 23.40
C SER A 817 102.79 15.35 23.26
N LEU A 818 103.26 16.60 23.21
CA LEU A 818 102.38 17.77 23.06
C LEU A 818 101.70 17.77 21.69
N ARG A 819 102.43 17.40 20.63
CA ARG A 819 101.90 17.26 19.28
C ARG A 819 100.80 16.19 19.20
N LEU A 820 101.03 15.01 19.75
CA LEU A 820 100.02 13.93 19.79
C LEU A 820 98.78 14.33 20.59
N GLN A 821 98.95 15.05 21.71
CA GLN A 821 97.81 15.58 22.50
C GLN A 821 96.96 16.56 21.68
N GLN A 822 97.58 17.47 20.93
CA GLN A 822 96.87 18.43 20.09
C GLN A 822 96.10 17.75 18.95
N ILE A 823 96.68 16.72 18.32
CA ILE A 823 96.02 15.98 17.23
C ILE A 823 94.81 15.21 17.76
N ILE A 824 94.95 14.48 18.87
CA ILE A 824 93.84 13.73 19.49
C ILE A 824 92.70 14.67 19.89
N HIS A 825 93.04 15.81 20.51
CA HIS A 825 92.04 16.80 20.90
C HIS A 825 91.31 17.43 19.70
N GLY A 826 92.04 17.73 18.61
CA GLY A 826 91.46 18.24 17.37
C GLY A 826 90.48 17.27 16.71
N GLU A 827 90.85 16.00 16.59
CA GLU A 827 89.98 14.94 16.03
C GLU A 827 88.74 14.71 16.90
N GLN A 828 88.87 14.74 18.24
CA GLN A 828 87.72 14.59 19.16
C GLN A 828 86.73 15.76 19.05
N GLU A 829 87.19 17.00 18.95
CA GLU A 829 86.32 18.16 18.76
C GLU A 829 85.68 18.20 17.37
N GLU A 830 86.38 17.74 16.33
CA GLU A 830 85.82 17.60 14.99
C GLU A 830 84.74 16.51 14.92
N LEU A 831 84.97 15.34 15.54
CA LEU A 831 83.96 14.29 15.70
C LEU A 831 82.73 14.82 16.43
N LYS A 832 82.92 15.53 17.54
CA LYS A 832 81.82 16.10 18.33
C LYS A 832 80.95 17.06 17.53
N LYS A 833 81.54 17.92 16.69
CA LYS A 833 80.81 18.80 15.77
C LYS A 833 80.02 17.99 14.73
N ARG A 834 80.67 17.03 14.08
CA ARG A 834 80.03 16.19 13.05
C ARG A 834 78.88 15.33 13.62
N LEU A 835 79.05 14.76 14.81
CA LEU A 835 78.00 14.02 15.51
C LEU A 835 76.84 14.93 15.94
N ALA A 836 77.12 16.16 16.38
CA ALA A 836 76.06 17.12 16.71
C ALA A 836 75.21 17.49 15.48
N ASP A 837 75.84 17.71 14.33
CA ASP A 837 75.12 17.99 13.08
C ASP A 837 74.34 16.75 12.57
N MET A 838 74.92 15.55 12.70
CA MET A 838 74.22 14.30 12.36
C MET A 838 72.98 14.08 13.25
N ASN A 839 73.11 14.30 14.57
CA ASN A 839 72.00 14.20 15.52
C ASN A 839 70.91 15.24 15.27
N ARG A 840 71.27 16.46 14.84
CA ARG A 840 70.28 17.49 14.42
C ARG A 840 69.48 17.04 13.20
N ASN A 841 70.12 16.42 12.22
CA ASN A 841 69.43 15.90 11.03
C ASN A 841 68.51 14.72 11.39
N ILE A 842 68.96 13.80 12.25
CA ILE A 842 68.14 12.71 12.78
C ILE A 842 66.90 13.27 13.50
N PHE A 843 67.06 14.31 14.34
CA PHE A 843 65.93 14.93 15.03
C PHE A 843 64.91 15.56 14.09
N LYS A 844 65.36 16.23 13.01
CA LYS A 844 64.47 16.78 11.98
C LYS A 844 63.66 15.68 11.29
N ILE A 845 64.31 14.60 10.88
CA ILE A 845 63.65 13.46 10.23
C ILE A 845 62.67 12.77 11.19
N ASP A 846 63.01 12.66 12.48
CA ASP A 846 62.10 12.11 13.48
C ASP A 846 60.85 12.97 13.70
N ALA A 847 60.98 14.30 13.64
CA ALA A 847 59.84 15.20 13.69
C ALA A 847 58.95 15.05 12.44
N GLU A 848 59.54 15.02 11.23
CA GLU A 848 58.83 14.80 9.98
C GLU A 848 58.13 13.43 9.95
N LEU A 849 58.79 12.36 10.38
CA LEU A 849 58.21 11.02 10.50
C LEU A 849 57.04 10.98 11.48
N LYS A 850 57.11 11.71 12.59
CA LYS A 850 56.02 11.79 13.56
C LYS A 850 54.79 12.46 12.95
N GLU A 851 54.97 13.55 12.22
CA GLU A 851 53.86 14.23 11.51
C GLU A 851 53.25 13.35 10.42
N LEU A 852 54.08 12.69 9.60
CA LEU A 852 53.62 11.77 8.54
C LEU A 852 52.86 10.57 9.13
N LYS A 853 53.35 9.96 10.21
CA LYS A 853 52.68 8.83 10.89
C LYS A 853 51.34 9.25 11.48
N GLU A 854 51.26 10.44 12.07
CA GLU A 854 50.02 10.97 12.62
C GLU A 854 48.99 11.29 11.51
N ALA A 855 49.43 11.86 10.38
CA ALA A 855 48.59 12.06 9.21
C ALA A 855 48.08 10.72 8.63
N ASN A 856 48.94 9.71 8.55
CA ASN A 856 48.58 8.38 8.06
C ASN A 856 47.58 7.67 9.00
N ARG A 857 47.74 7.81 10.32
CA ARG A 857 46.79 7.32 11.32
C ARG A 857 45.42 7.94 11.14
N LYS A 858 45.33 9.28 11.00
CA LYS A 858 44.06 9.98 10.78
C LYS A 858 43.39 9.56 9.47
N ALA A 859 44.17 9.38 8.40
CA ALA A 859 43.66 8.89 7.12
C ALA A 859 43.11 7.45 7.22
N LEU A 860 43.79 6.56 7.94
CA LEU A 860 43.30 5.20 8.22
C LEU A 860 41.98 5.22 9.02
N GLU A 861 41.89 6.04 10.07
CA GLU A 861 40.66 6.19 10.86
C GLU A 861 39.49 6.70 10.02
N ASN A 862 39.72 7.65 9.11
CA ASN A 862 38.70 8.15 8.19
C ASN A 862 38.23 7.08 7.20
N ARG A 863 39.16 6.27 6.67
CA ARG A 863 38.84 5.14 5.80
C ARG A 863 38.00 4.09 6.54
N GLU A 864 38.40 3.72 7.76
CA GLU A 864 37.64 2.78 8.58
C GLU A 864 36.24 3.28 8.95
N GLU A 865 36.10 4.57 9.29
CA GLU A 865 34.80 5.16 9.60
C GLU A 865 33.88 5.18 8.37
N TYR A 866 34.41 5.46 7.18
CA TYR A 866 33.66 5.34 5.93
C TYR A 866 33.17 3.90 5.72
N HIS A 867 34.06 2.91 5.84
CA HIS A 867 33.67 1.49 5.70
C HIS A 867 32.70 1.01 6.79
N ARG A 868 32.76 1.57 8.01
CA ARG A 868 31.72 1.31 9.03
C ARG A 868 30.39 1.94 8.64
N SER A 869 30.41 3.14 8.05
CA SER A 869 29.19 3.83 7.62
C SER A 869 28.44 3.14 6.49
N THR A 870 29.12 2.34 5.63
CA THR A 870 28.47 1.57 4.56
C THR A 870 27.49 0.51 5.08
N LEU A 871 27.57 0.15 6.37
CA LEU A 871 26.67 -0.80 7.02
C LEU A 871 25.45 -0.14 7.66
N LEU A 872 25.37 1.21 7.66
CA LEU A 872 24.25 1.94 8.25
C LEU A 872 23.09 2.05 7.26
N ASP A 873 21.86 1.93 7.76
CA ASP A 873 20.63 1.94 6.94
C ASP A 873 20.50 3.18 6.04
N TRP A 874 20.96 4.35 6.54
CA TRP A 874 20.92 5.60 5.78
C TRP A 874 21.89 5.64 4.60
N PHE A 875 22.95 4.82 4.64
CA PHE A 875 23.91 4.69 3.56
C PHE A 875 23.34 3.78 2.46
N THR A 876 22.83 2.61 2.83
CA THR A 876 22.22 1.63 1.92
C THR A 876 21.04 2.21 1.14
N SER A 877 20.17 2.95 1.83
CA SER A 877 19.02 3.64 1.20
C SER A 877 19.41 4.72 0.18
N ARG A 878 20.68 5.17 0.18
CA ARG A 878 21.20 6.25 -0.67
C ARG A 878 22.38 5.81 -1.54
N GLU A 879 22.52 4.51 -1.80
CA GLU A 879 23.62 3.92 -2.58
C GLU A 879 23.79 4.58 -3.97
N SER A 880 22.70 4.98 -4.62
CA SER A 880 22.71 5.68 -5.91
C SER A 880 23.44 7.03 -5.87
N ILE A 881 23.44 7.72 -4.73
CA ILE A 881 24.14 9.00 -4.52
C ILE A 881 25.64 8.76 -4.41
N PHE A 882 26.05 7.68 -3.72
CA PHE A 882 27.46 7.28 -3.62
C PHE A 882 28.02 6.74 -4.94
N SER A 883 27.16 6.19 -5.79
CA SER A 883 27.51 5.62 -7.10
C SER A 883 27.70 6.67 -8.20
N SER A 884 27.14 7.86 -8.04
CA SER A 884 26.94 8.83 -9.14
C SER A 884 27.97 9.96 -9.23
N MET A 885 29.03 9.99 -8.41
CA MET A 885 29.97 11.12 -8.40
C MET A 885 31.45 10.75 -8.20
N ASN A 886 32.32 11.44 -8.95
CA ASN A 886 33.79 11.46 -8.83
C ASN A 886 34.33 12.81 -8.32
N ARG A 887 33.51 13.64 -7.65
CA ARG A 887 33.98 14.94 -7.13
C ARG A 887 34.78 14.76 -5.83
N THR A 888 35.85 15.54 -5.69
CA THR A 888 36.77 15.57 -4.52
C THR A 888 36.51 16.74 -3.57
N ASP A 889 35.57 17.63 -3.88
CA ASP A 889 35.25 18.79 -3.02
C ASP A 889 34.56 18.29 -1.73
N THR A 890 35.21 18.51 -0.59
CA THR A 890 34.71 18.15 0.75
C THR A 890 35.11 19.23 1.76
N ASP A 891 34.17 19.63 2.61
CA ASP A 891 34.39 20.61 3.68
C ASP A 891 34.73 19.96 5.04
N GLY A 892 34.79 18.62 5.09
CA GLY A 892 35.01 17.86 6.33
C GLY A 892 35.69 16.51 6.13
N ASP A 893 36.12 15.91 7.24
CA ASP A 893 36.64 14.54 7.27
C ASP A 893 35.53 13.49 7.34
N CYS A 894 35.82 12.25 6.92
CA CYS A 894 34.83 11.18 6.89
C CYS A 894 34.14 10.99 8.24
N ARG A 895 34.88 11.15 9.34
CA ARG A 895 34.35 10.97 10.70
C ARG A 895 33.33 12.03 11.11
N SER A 896 33.62 13.29 10.84
CA SER A 896 32.71 14.39 11.16
C SER A 896 31.47 14.34 10.28
N LEU A 897 31.64 14.01 8.99
CA LEU A 897 30.54 13.89 8.04
C LEU A 897 29.62 12.71 8.37
N VAL A 898 30.15 11.53 8.70
CA VAL A 898 29.33 10.37 9.14
C VAL A 898 28.51 10.72 10.39
N ARG A 899 29.12 11.43 11.36
CA ARG A 899 28.41 11.87 12.57
C ARG A 899 27.32 12.88 12.26
N GLU A 900 27.61 13.88 11.42
CA GLU A 900 26.63 14.89 11.03
C GLU A 900 25.46 14.25 10.27
N ILE A 901 25.74 13.38 9.29
CA ILE A 901 24.71 12.67 8.53
C ILE A 901 23.83 11.83 9.47
N THR A 902 24.42 11.09 10.39
CA THR A 902 23.67 10.25 11.34
C THR A 902 22.73 11.08 12.21
N ILE A 903 23.18 12.25 12.71
CA ILE A 903 22.34 13.17 13.47
C ILE A 903 21.20 13.72 12.61
N ARG A 904 21.52 14.20 11.40
CA ARG A 904 20.54 14.80 10.48
C ARG A 904 19.48 13.80 10.02
N VAL A 905 19.87 12.55 9.75
CA VAL A 905 18.94 11.47 9.42
C VAL A 905 18.02 11.19 10.60
N SER A 906 18.54 11.13 11.83
CA SER A 906 17.70 10.95 13.03
C SER A 906 16.71 12.10 13.21
N GLU A 907 17.14 13.36 13.03
CA GLU A 907 16.25 14.53 13.07
C GLU A 907 15.17 14.45 11.99
N GLN A 908 15.54 14.04 10.77
CA GLN A 908 14.61 13.87 9.65
C GLN A 908 13.57 12.79 9.97
N SER A 909 13.98 11.62 10.48
CA SER A 909 13.05 10.55 10.87
C SER A 909 12.05 11.00 11.94
N GLN A 910 12.47 11.83 12.90
CA GLN A 910 11.57 12.39 13.90
C GLN A 910 10.54 13.34 13.26
N LYS A 911 10.97 14.19 12.33
CA LYS A 911 10.08 15.08 11.57
C LYS A 911 9.13 14.31 10.65
N LEU A 912 9.58 13.21 10.08
CA LEU A 912 8.77 12.33 9.26
C LEU A 912 7.68 11.64 10.10
N SER A 913 7.99 11.23 11.34
CA SER A 913 7.00 10.74 12.30
C SER A 913 5.97 11.81 12.70
N GLU A 914 6.42 13.06 12.90
CA GLU A 914 5.53 14.21 13.13
C GLU A 914 4.60 14.44 11.92
N LEU A 915 5.13 14.34 10.70
CA LEU A 915 4.36 14.46 9.46
C LEU A 915 3.30 13.36 9.35
N ARG A 916 3.67 12.10 9.61
CA ARG A 916 2.70 10.98 9.63
C ARG A 916 1.55 11.28 10.60
N LYS A 917 1.86 11.74 11.82
CA LYS A 917 0.85 12.04 12.84
C LYS A 917 -0.10 13.16 12.39
N GLU A 918 0.44 14.26 11.85
CA GLU A 918 -0.37 15.38 11.38
C GLU A 918 -1.22 15.00 10.15
N ILE A 919 -0.66 14.23 9.21
CA ILE A 919 -1.40 13.72 8.04
C ILE A 919 -2.52 12.78 8.49
N THR A 920 -2.27 11.79 9.35
CA THR A 920 -3.32 10.89 9.84
C THR A 920 -4.41 11.64 10.61
N ALA A 921 -4.04 12.66 11.39
CA ALA A 921 -5.01 13.51 12.09
C ALA A 921 -5.79 14.44 11.15
N TYR A 922 -5.24 14.76 9.97
CA TYR A 922 -5.89 15.55 8.93
C TYR A 922 -6.83 14.67 8.08
N THR A 923 -6.33 13.55 7.56
CA THR A 923 -7.09 12.63 6.70
C THR A 923 -8.20 11.89 7.45
N GLY A 924 -8.06 11.71 8.77
CA GLY A 924 -9.11 11.13 9.61
C GLY A 924 -10.42 11.94 9.68
N ASN A 925 -10.45 13.16 9.15
CA ASN A 925 -11.69 13.96 9.04
C ASN A 925 -12.42 13.74 7.70
N PHE A 926 -11.87 12.93 6.79
CA PHE A 926 -12.44 12.63 5.48
C PHE A 926 -12.76 11.13 5.37
N SER A 927 -13.80 10.80 4.61
CA SER A 927 -14.16 9.41 4.28
C SER A 927 -13.26 8.85 3.15
N GLU A 928 -13.27 7.53 2.94
CA GLU A 928 -12.52 6.90 1.83
C GLU A 928 -12.99 7.39 0.45
N ASP A 929 -14.29 7.65 0.29
CA ASP A 929 -14.90 8.19 -0.94
C ASP A 929 -15.16 9.71 -0.84
N ASN A 930 -14.21 10.47 -0.28
CA ASN A 930 -14.35 11.93 -0.16
C ASN A 930 -14.28 12.66 -1.52
N VAL A 931 -14.88 13.85 -1.59
CA VAL A 931 -14.99 14.63 -2.84
C VAL A 931 -13.65 14.98 -3.48
N PHE A 932 -12.63 15.22 -2.64
CA PHE A 932 -11.32 15.66 -3.09
C PHE A 932 -10.44 14.48 -3.54
N ALA A 933 -10.95 13.25 -3.44
CA ALA A 933 -10.19 12.02 -3.67
C ALA A 933 -8.90 11.96 -2.83
N PHE A 934 -8.91 12.56 -1.64
CA PHE A 934 -7.80 12.49 -0.71
C PHE A 934 -7.60 11.07 -0.24
N LYS A 935 -6.35 10.59 -0.32
CA LYS A 935 -5.98 9.29 0.22
C LYS A 935 -6.08 9.33 1.75
N THR A 936 -6.78 8.36 2.34
CA THR A 936 -6.98 8.28 3.80
C THR A 936 -6.10 7.23 4.48
N SER A 937 -5.58 6.26 3.71
CA SER A 937 -4.68 5.21 4.18
C SER A 937 -3.34 5.24 3.45
N PHE A 938 -2.26 5.05 4.20
CA PHE A 938 -0.89 5.18 3.70
C PHE A 938 -0.05 3.97 4.11
N SER A 939 0.72 3.43 3.17
CA SER A 939 1.53 2.22 3.36
C SER A 939 3.00 2.51 3.67
N ASP A 940 3.57 3.58 3.12
CA ASP A 940 4.98 3.96 3.28
C ASP A 940 5.20 5.48 3.38
N ASP A 941 6.44 5.88 3.69
CA ASP A 941 6.83 7.29 3.83
C ASP A 941 6.74 8.12 2.55
N LYS A 942 6.83 7.45 1.40
CA LYS A 942 6.73 8.12 0.12
C LYS A 942 5.30 8.57 -0.11
N GLU A 943 4.32 7.73 0.20
CA GLU A 943 2.90 8.09 0.07
C GLU A 943 2.50 9.24 1.01
N TYR A 944 3.07 9.33 2.22
CA TYR A 944 2.87 10.48 3.11
C TYR A 944 3.47 11.77 2.52
N MET A 945 4.66 11.69 1.91
CA MET A 945 5.30 12.84 1.28
C MET A 945 4.59 13.29 0.00
N ASP A 946 4.14 12.35 -0.83
CA ASP A 946 3.38 12.61 -2.05
C ASP A 946 2.06 13.32 -1.70
N PHE A 947 1.31 12.80 -0.71
CA PHE A 947 0.09 13.46 -0.22
C PHE A 947 0.33 14.87 0.31
N ALA A 948 1.42 15.11 1.05
CA ALA A 948 1.73 16.45 1.53
C ALA A 948 2.04 17.42 0.38
N CYS A 949 2.64 16.94 -0.72
CA CYS A 949 2.87 17.73 -1.92
C CYS A 949 1.55 18.02 -2.66
N ASP A 950 0.73 17.00 -2.86
CA ASP A 950 -0.59 17.13 -3.50
C ASP A 950 -1.50 18.07 -2.70
N LEU A 951 -1.48 17.97 -1.36
CA LEU A 951 -2.24 18.85 -0.47
C LEU A 951 -1.75 20.30 -0.57
N LYS A 952 -0.44 20.53 -0.73
CA LYS A 952 0.12 21.86 -0.93
C LYS A 952 -0.34 22.44 -2.26
N GLU A 953 -0.22 21.69 -3.36
CA GLU A 953 -0.71 22.09 -4.68
C GLU A 953 -2.22 22.39 -4.64
N PHE A 954 -2.98 21.57 -3.93
CA PHE A 954 -4.42 21.75 -3.75
C PHE A 954 -4.79 23.06 -3.05
N ILE A 955 -4.00 23.49 -2.06
CA ILE A 955 -4.18 24.78 -1.35
C ILE A 955 -3.71 25.94 -2.23
N ASP A 956 -2.52 25.83 -2.82
CA ASP A 956 -1.90 26.89 -3.62
C ASP A 956 -2.73 27.23 -4.86
N GLU A 957 -3.39 26.23 -5.47
CA GLU A 957 -4.30 26.40 -6.61
C GLU A 957 -5.77 26.69 -6.22
N ASP A 958 -6.08 26.83 -4.93
CA ASP A 958 -7.44 27.03 -4.40
C ASP A 958 -8.48 26.06 -5.00
N LYS A 959 -8.09 24.78 -5.12
CA LYS A 959 -8.94 23.74 -5.72
C LYS A 959 -10.30 23.62 -5.05
N VAL A 960 -10.39 23.91 -3.74
CA VAL A 960 -11.68 23.88 -3.02
C VAL A 960 -12.70 24.84 -3.60
N SER A 961 -12.28 26.04 -4.00
CA SER A 961 -13.17 27.00 -4.64
C SER A 961 -13.62 26.52 -6.03
N GLU A 962 -12.76 25.80 -6.77
CA GLU A 962 -13.12 25.14 -8.03
C GLU A 962 -14.19 24.05 -7.82
N TYR A 963 -13.96 23.14 -6.86
CA TYR A 963 -14.92 22.09 -6.49
C TYR A 963 -16.26 22.67 -6.04
N GLN A 964 -16.23 23.73 -5.21
CA GLN A 964 -17.43 24.43 -4.75
C GLN A 964 -18.16 25.06 -5.94
N SER A 965 -17.47 25.77 -6.82
CA SER A 965 -18.08 26.37 -8.02
C SER A 965 -18.76 25.32 -8.90
N ARG A 966 -18.09 24.18 -9.12
CA ARG A 966 -18.63 23.06 -9.90
C ARG A 966 -19.87 22.44 -9.26
N ILE A 967 -19.84 22.21 -7.94
CA ILE A 967 -20.99 21.68 -7.19
C ILE A 967 -22.14 22.68 -7.18
N ASN A 968 -21.86 23.98 -6.99
CA ASN A 968 -22.87 25.04 -7.00
C ASN A 968 -23.56 25.16 -8.36
N THR A 969 -22.78 25.11 -9.44
CA THR A 969 -23.30 25.10 -10.81
C THR A 969 -24.19 23.89 -11.03
N ARG A 970 -23.70 22.69 -10.67
CA ARG A 970 -24.47 21.45 -10.79
C ARG A 970 -25.78 21.50 -10.01
N ASN A 971 -25.76 21.99 -8.77
CA ASN A 971 -26.96 22.10 -7.94
C ASN A 971 -27.95 23.14 -8.49
N SER A 972 -27.47 24.27 -8.99
CA SER A 972 -28.29 25.28 -9.66
C SER A 972 -28.96 24.72 -10.92
N ASP A 973 -28.23 23.94 -11.71
CA ASP A 973 -28.75 23.26 -12.90
C ASP A 973 -29.84 22.25 -12.53
N ILE A 974 -29.68 21.51 -11.43
CA ILE A 974 -30.72 20.61 -10.90
C ILE A 974 -31.97 21.38 -10.49
N PHE A 975 -31.83 22.51 -9.77
CA PHE A 975 -32.96 23.37 -9.41
C PHE A 975 -33.71 23.88 -10.64
N ARG A 976 -32.98 24.32 -11.67
CA ARG A 976 -33.54 24.77 -12.96
C ARG A 976 -34.24 23.64 -13.69
N GLN A 977 -33.63 22.45 -13.71
CA GLN A 977 -34.21 21.27 -14.35
C GLN A 977 -35.50 20.83 -13.65
N ILE A 978 -35.49 20.71 -12.31
CA ILE A 978 -36.68 20.42 -11.52
C ILE A 978 -37.78 21.46 -11.79
N THR A 979 -37.41 22.74 -11.83
CA THR A 979 -38.36 23.83 -12.11
C THR A 979 -38.96 23.71 -13.51
N ALA A 980 -38.15 23.44 -14.53
CA ALA A 980 -38.61 23.29 -15.91
C ALA A 980 -39.57 22.09 -16.05
N ASP A 981 -39.16 20.93 -15.53
CA ASP A 981 -39.94 19.69 -15.58
C ASP A 981 -41.26 19.85 -14.81
N THR A 982 -41.22 20.47 -13.62
CA THR A 982 -42.42 20.76 -12.81
C THR A 982 -43.33 21.79 -13.47
N LYS A 983 -42.76 22.83 -14.11
CA LYS A 983 -43.54 23.86 -14.82
C LYS A 983 -44.31 23.27 -15.98
N SER A 984 -43.71 22.35 -16.72
CA SER A 984 -44.40 21.60 -17.79
C SER A 984 -45.59 20.82 -17.23
N MET A 985 -45.39 20.04 -16.16
CA MET A 985 -46.48 19.24 -15.55
C MET A 985 -47.60 20.10 -14.99
N VAL A 986 -47.29 21.21 -14.32
CA VAL A 986 -48.30 22.14 -13.78
C VAL A 986 -49.10 22.82 -14.89
N SER A 987 -48.47 23.12 -16.03
CA SER A 987 -49.19 23.64 -17.20
C SER A 987 -50.21 22.63 -17.73
N GLN A 988 -49.83 21.36 -17.82
CA GLN A 988 -50.70 20.27 -18.28
C GLN A 988 -51.82 19.96 -17.28
N GLU A 989 -51.54 20.02 -15.96
CA GLU A 989 -52.57 19.98 -14.91
C GLU A 989 -53.64 21.08 -15.14
N GLY A 990 -53.23 22.27 -15.59
CA GLY A 990 -54.13 23.35 -16.02
C GLY A 990 -55.00 22.99 -17.23
N ASN A 991 -54.44 22.34 -18.24
CA ASN A 991 -55.19 21.86 -19.42
C ASN A 991 -56.25 20.83 -19.02
N ILE A 992 -55.90 19.89 -18.13
CA ILE A 992 -56.83 18.89 -17.58
C ILE A 992 -57.98 19.56 -16.83
N ARG A 993 -57.69 20.59 -16.03
CA ARG A 993 -58.72 21.39 -15.36
C ARG A 993 -59.70 21.99 -16.35
N GLY A 994 -59.21 22.54 -17.47
CA GLY A 994 -60.06 23.03 -18.54
C GLY A 994 -60.96 21.95 -19.17
N VAL A 995 -60.50 20.70 -19.30
CA VAL A 995 -61.35 19.58 -19.77
C VAL A 995 -62.42 19.24 -18.74
N VAL A 996 -62.06 19.15 -17.46
CA VAL A 996 -63.01 18.85 -16.36
C VAL A 996 -64.08 19.93 -16.27
N ASP A 997 -63.71 21.20 -16.40
CA ASP A 997 -64.65 22.33 -16.40
C ASP A 997 -65.62 22.25 -17.58
N ARG A 998 -65.15 21.85 -18.78
CA ARG A 998 -66.03 21.62 -19.94
C ARG A 998 -67.00 20.46 -19.71
N ILE A 999 -66.56 19.37 -19.07
CA ILE A 999 -67.45 18.25 -18.76
C ILE A 999 -68.53 18.70 -17.76
N ASN A 1000 -68.14 19.45 -16.72
CA ASN A 1000 -69.08 20.00 -15.74
C ASN A 1000 -70.08 20.98 -16.38
N ALA A 1001 -69.65 21.82 -17.33
CA ALA A 1001 -70.53 22.71 -18.07
C ALA A 1001 -71.55 21.91 -18.92
N ASP A 1002 -71.08 20.87 -19.61
CA ASP A 1002 -71.93 20.02 -20.46
C ASP A 1002 -72.93 19.19 -19.63
N PHE A 1003 -72.60 18.83 -18.38
CA PHE A 1003 -73.57 18.29 -17.42
C PHE A 1003 -74.62 19.31 -16.98
N LYS A 1004 -74.27 20.61 -16.85
CA LYS A 1004 -75.20 21.68 -16.42
C LYS A 1004 -76.13 22.15 -17.53
N GLU A 1005 -75.67 22.21 -18.78
CA GLU A 1005 -76.42 22.76 -19.92
C GLU A 1005 -77.50 21.83 -20.47
N LYS A 1006 -77.35 20.50 -20.34
CA LYS A 1006 -78.28 19.51 -20.93
C LYS A 1006 -78.98 18.69 -19.84
N ASN A 1007 -80.32 18.78 -19.80
CA ASN A 1007 -81.17 18.20 -18.75
C ASN A 1007 -80.81 16.75 -18.36
N PHE A 1008 -80.69 16.52 -17.06
CA PHE A 1008 -80.40 15.22 -16.47
C PHE A 1008 -81.55 14.22 -16.66
N VAL A 1009 -81.19 12.95 -16.59
CA VAL A 1009 -82.09 11.83 -16.81
C VAL A 1009 -82.73 11.40 -15.50
N GLY A 1010 -84.06 11.50 -15.42
CA GLY A 1010 -84.85 10.87 -14.37
C GLY A 1010 -84.59 11.44 -12.96
N ILE A 1011 -83.89 10.65 -12.13
CA ILE A 1011 -83.73 10.85 -10.67
C ILE A 1011 -82.48 11.69 -10.32
N ILE A 1012 -81.52 11.76 -11.24
CA ILE A 1012 -80.24 12.46 -11.03
C ILE A 1012 -80.47 13.97 -11.23
N GLN A 1013 -80.08 14.77 -10.24
CA GLN A 1013 -80.18 16.22 -10.27
C GLN A 1013 -78.86 16.90 -10.66
N CYS A 1014 -77.73 16.30 -10.30
CA CYS A 1014 -76.41 16.88 -10.55
C CYS A 1014 -75.31 15.82 -10.56
N ILE A 1015 -74.34 15.99 -11.46
CA ILE A 1015 -73.06 15.28 -11.45
C ILE A 1015 -71.97 16.35 -11.62
N GLU A 1016 -71.02 16.42 -10.67
CA GLU A 1016 -69.88 17.34 -10.72
C GLU A 1016 -68.56 16.60 -10.48
N MET A 1017 -67.51 17.02 -11.19
CA MET A 1017 -66.13 16.57 -11.01
C MET A 1017 -65.25 17.70 -10.50
N ARG A 1018 -64.29 17.40 -9.64
CA ARG A 1018 -63.33 18.38 -9.11
C ARG A 1018 -61.92 17.83 -9.06
N ILE A 1019 -60.97 18.69 -9.43
CA ILE A 1019 -59.54 18.46 -9.28
C ILE A 1019 -59.09 18.96 -7.90
N ASP A 1020 -58.54 18.07 -7.08
CA ASP A 1020 -57.91 18.37 -5.80
C ASP A 1020 -56.37 18.30 -5.91
N PRO A 1021 -55.63 19.03 -5.05
CA PRO A 1021 -54.17 18.93 -5.00
C PRO A 1021 -53.70 17.51 -4.68
N SER A 1022 -52.59 17.11 -5.33
CA SER A 1022 -51.96 15.80 -5.11
C SER A 1022 -51.61 15.54 -3.64
N GLN A 1023 -51.92 14.31 -3.19
CA GLN A 1023 -51.43 13.79 -1.91
C GLN A 1023 -49.96 13.31 -1.96
N ASN A 1024 -49.32 13.29 -3.13
CA ASN A 1024 -47.95 12.80 -3.29
C ASN A 1024 -46.92 13.81 -2.74
N LYS A 1025 -46.16 13.40 -1.72
CA LYS A 1025 -45.12 14.22 -1.08
C LYS A 1025 -44.05 14.72 -2.04
N ILE A 1026 -43.63 13.88 -3.00
CA ILE A 1026 -42.61 14.25 -3.99
C ILE A 1026 -43.14 15.36 -4.90
N VAL A 1027 -44.38 15.24 -5.38
CA VAL A 1027 -45.03 16.28 -6.21
C VAL A 1027 -45.10 17.61 -5.46
N ASN A 1028 -45.45 17.59 -4.18
CA ASN A 1028 -45.51 18.80 -3.35
C ASN A 1028 -44.12 19.44 -3.16
N LEU A 1029 -43.08 18.64 -2.94
CA LEU A 1029 -41.69 19.12 -2.87
C LEU A 1029 -41.22 19.70 -4.21
N LEU A 1030 -41.55 19.06 -5.34
CA LEU A 1030 -41.23 19.59 -6.67
C LEU A 1030 -41.93 20.95 -6.92
N LYS A 1031 -43.20 21.08 -6.53
CA LYS A 1031 -43.96 22.35 -6.59
C LYS A 1031 -43.33 23.42 -5.69
N GLU A 1032 -42.83 23.04 -4.51
CA GLU A 1032 -42.15 23.96 -3.58
C GLU A 1032 -40.77 24.42 -4.09
N ILE A 1033 -39.97 23.48 -4.62
CA ILE A 1033 -38.68 23.77 -5.26
C ILE A 1033 -38.87 24.71 -6.46
N LYS A 1034 -39.89 24.47 -7.28
CA LYS A 1034 -40.25 25.36 -8.39
C LYS A 1034 -40.57 26.78 -7.88
N ARG A 1035 -41.42 26.91 -6.85
CA ARG A 1035 -41.79 28.20 -6.27
C ARG A 1035 -40.56 28.92 -5.69
N PHE A 1036 -39.72 28.20 -4.96
CA PHE A 1036 -38.47 28.73 -4.43
C PHE A 1036 -37.56 29.22 -5.57
N ASN A 1037 -37.39 28.44 -6.63
CA ASN A 1037 -36.54 28.83 -7.75
C ASN A 1037 -37.09 29.99 -8.59
N GLU A 1038 -38.41 30.16 -8.66
CA GLU A 1038 -39.05 31.33 -9.30
C GLU A 1038 -38.90 32.60 -8.42
N GLU A 1039 -38.97 32.47 -7.10
CA GLU A 1039 -38.86 33.59 -6.13
C GLU A 1039 -37.42 34.11 -6.02
N TYR A 1040 -36.41 33.24 -6.11
CA TYR A 1040 -34.98 33.58 -5.94
C TYR A 1040 -34.14 33.39 -7.23
N SER A 1041 -34.79 33.37 -8.41
CA SER A 1041 -34.20 32.98 -9.70
C SER A 1041 -32.93 33.76 -10.12
N TRP A 1042 -32.82 35.02 -9.68
CA TRP A 1042 -31.69 35.90 -9.97
C TRP A 1042 -30.45 35.57 -9.10
N ASP A 1043 -30.63 35.19 -7.84
CA ASP A 1043 -29.53 34.79 -6.92
C ASP A 1043 -29.03 33.35 -7.15
N LEU A 1044 -29.88 32.50 -7.71
CA LEU A 1044 -29.61 31.10 -8.04
C LEU A 1044 -28.51 30.90 -9.09
N GLY A 1045 -28.26 31.88 -9.95
CA GLY A 1045 -27.37 31.74 -11.11
C GLY A 1045 -25.87 31.75 -10.81
N GLN A 1046 -25.43 32.33 -9.69
CA GLN A 1046 -23.99 32.37 -9.34
C GLN A 1046 -23.68 32.19 -7.84
N ASN A 1047 -24.61 32.44 -6.91
CA ASN A 1047 -24.26 32.62 -5.50
C ASN A 1047 -25.03 31.80 -4.46
N LEU A 1048 -26.00 30.94 -4.84
CA LEU A 1048 -26.87 30.24 -3.87
C LEU A 1048 -26.12 29.43 -2.78
N PHE A 1049 -24.89 29.01 -3.09
CA PHE A 1049 -24.02 28.24 -2.21
C PHE A 1049 -22.61 28.87 -2.10
N ALA A 1050 -22.47 30.14 -2.52
CA ALA A 1050 -21.25 30.92 -2.36
C ALA A 1050 -21.16 31.51 -0.95
N SER A 1051 -19.96 31.89 -0.51
CA SER A 1051 -19.67 32.29 0.88
C SER A 1051 -19.82 33.80 1.15
N SER A 1052 -20.76 34.49 0.50
CA SER A 1052 -21.09 35.88 0.84
C SER A 1052 -21.98 35.92 2.08
N ALA A 1053 -21.67 36.81 3.02
CA ALA A 1053 -22.23 36.83 4.38
C ALA A 1053 -23.74 37.16 4.47
N ASP A 1054 -24.36 37.64 3.39
CA ASP A 1054 -25.71 38.21 3.44
C ASP A 1054 -26.87 37.21 3.24
N ASP A 1055 -26.61 35.93 2.90
CA ASP A 1055 -27.68 35.03 2.40
C ASP A 1055 -27.69 33.59 2.98
N THR A 1056 -27.27 33.43 4.23
CA THR A 1056 -27.21 32.13 4.92
C THR A 1056 -28.58 31.43 5.04
N ALA A 1057 -29.65 32.18 5.27
CA ALA A 1057 -31.01 31.64 5.41
C ALA A 1057 -31.56 31.06 4.10
N THR A 1058 -31.29 31.71 2.97
CA THR A 1058 -31.70 31.27 1.63
C THR A 1058 -30.98 29.98 1.25
N ARG A 1059 -29.69 29.88 1.56
CA ARG A 1059 -28.88 28.67 1.38
C ARG A 1059 -29.36 27.50 2.23
N GLU A 1060 -29.62 27.73 3.52
CA GLU A 1060 -30.14 26.69 4.42
C GLU A 1060 -31.47 26.16 3.91
N LYS A 1061 -32.37 27.04 3.47
CA LYS A 1061 -33.65 26.65 2.88
C LYS A 1061 -33.47 25.83 1.60
N ALA A 1062 -32.57 26.23 0.69
CA ALA A 1062 -32.25 25.47 -0.52
C ALA A 1062 -31.68 24.08 -0.22
N THR A 1063 -30.73 23.99 0.72
CA THR A 1063 -30.18 22.69 1.15
C THR A 1063 -31.23 21.80 1.81
N THR A 1064 -32.15 22.39 2.58
CA THR A 1064 -33.25 21.66 3.24
C THR A 1064 -34.20 21.07 2.22
N LEU A 1065 -34.63 21.85 1.21
CA LEU A 1065 -35.52 21.38 0.15
C LEU A 1065 -34.91 20.21 -0.65
N LEU A 1066 -33.62 20.28 -1.00
CA LEU A 1066 -32.94 19.16 -1.67
C LEU A 1066 -32.79 17.92 -0.77
N ARG A 1067 -32.47 18.09 0.53
CA ARG A 1067 -32.41 16.96 1.48
C ARG A 1067 -33.76 16.28 1.65
N GLU A 1068 -34.83 17.06 1.78
CA GLU A 1068 -36.19 16.52 1.89
C GLU A 1068 -36.64 15.82 0.60
N LEU A 1069 -36.22 16.32 -0.56
CA LEU A 1069 -36.42 15.67 -1.85
C LEU A 1069 -35.67 14.34 -1.93
N ILE A 1070 -34.37 14.30 -1.60
CA ILE A 1070 -33.56 13.06 -1.56
C ILE A 1070 -34.22 12.02 -0.65
N LYS A 1071 -34.57 12.41 0.59
CA LYS A 1071 -35.22 11.52 1.55
C LYS A 1071 -36.56 11.00 1.05
N SER A 1072 -37.38 11.85 0.44
CA SER A 1072 -38.68 11.46 -0.10
C SER A 1072 -38.56 10.56 -1.33
N MET A 1073 -37.53 10.79 -2.16
CA MET A 1073 -37.19 9.92 -3.26
C MET A 1073 -36.69 8.57 -2.75
N ASP A 1074 -35.77 8.50 -1.80
CA ASP A 1074 -35.25 7.23 -1.25
C ASP A 1074 -36.33 6.38 -0.57
N ALA A 1075 -37.35 7.00 0.03
CA ALA A 1075 -38.52 6.31 0.56
C ALA A 1075 -39.50 5.82 -0.52
N TYR A 1076 -39.40 6.33 -1.74
CA TYR A 1076 -40.29 5.99 -2.86
C TYR A 1076 -39.63 4.95 -3.78
N SER A 1077 -40.30 3.81 -3.97
CA SER A 1077 -39.79 2.69 -4.77
C SER A 1077 -39.85 2.91 -6.29
N GLY A 1078 -40.60 3.92 -6.75
CA GLY A 1078 -40.72 4.26 -8.17
C GLY A 1078 -39.64 5.23 -8.66
N ASN A 1079 -39.38 5.21 -9.98
CA ASN A 1079 -38.44 6.12 -10.63
C ASN A 1079 -39.12 7.19 -11.51
N LEU A 1080 -40.44 7.12 -11.68
CA LEU A 1080 -41.19 8.00 -12.56
C LEU A 1080 -42.35 8.62 -11.79
N ILE A 1081 -42.52 9.95 -11.92
CA ILE A 1081 -43.75 10.65 -11.53
C ILE A 1081 -44.52 10.98 -12.80
N ARG A 1082 -45.77 10.52 -12.88
CA ARG A 1082 -46.65 10.72 -14.05
C ARG A 1082 -47.54 11.94 -13.83
N LEU A 1083 -48.10 12.49 -14.91
CA LEU A 1083 -49.08 13.57 -14.83
C LEU A 1083 -50.30 13.22 -13.96
N ALA A 1084 -50.70 11.95 -13.90
CA ALA A 1084 -51.79 11.48 -13.04
C ALA A 1084 -51.50 11.63 -11.53
N ASP A 1085 -50.22 11.70 -11.15
CA ASP A 1085 -49.80 11.89 -9.75
C ASP A 1085 -49.87 13.36 -9.33
N PHE A 1086 -50.03 14.31 -10.27
CA PHE A 1086 -50.04 15.75 -9.98
C PHE A 1086 -51.36 16.27 -9.40
N PHE A 1087 -52.43 15.48 -9.52
CA PHE A 1087 -53.75 15.85 -9.07
C PHE A 1087 -54.62 14.64 -8.69
N ASP A 1088 -55.63 14.91 -7.86
CA ASP A 1088 -56.67 13.95 -7.51
C ASP A 1088 -58.01 14.35 -8.10
N LEU A 1089 -58.82 13.35 -8.48
CA LEU A 1089 -60.12 13.58 -9.12
C LEU A 1089 -61.23 13.04 -8.21
N LYS A 1090 -62.18 13.91 -7.87
CA LYS A 1090 -63.33 13.56 -7.04
C LYS A 1090 -64.64 13.87 -7.75
N PHE A 1091 -65.67 13.10 -7.42
CA PHE A 1091 -67.00 13.15 -8.01
C PHE A 1091 -68.04 13.47 -6.95
N ARG A 1092 -69.05 14.24 -7.32
CA ARG A 1092 -70.23 14.50 -6.50
C ARG A 1092 -71.48 14.21 -7.31
N VAL A 1093 -72.40 13.44 -6.74
CA VAL A 1093 -73.67 13.09 -7.39
C VAL A 1093 -74.81 13.43 -6.43
N ILE A 1094 -75.84 14.08 -6.97
CA ILE A 1094 -77.06 14.41 -6.25
C ILE A 1094 -78.24 13.63 -6.85
N GLU A 1095 -78.85 12.75 -6.05
CA GLU A 1095 -79.99 11.91 -6.41
C GLU A 1095 -81.17 12.21 -5.47
N ASN A 1096 -82.34 12.65 -5.98
CA ASN A 1096 -83.55 12.82 -5.16
C ASN A 1096 -83.35 13.54 -3.80
N ARG A 1097 -82.44 14.53 -3.72
CA ARG A 1097 -81.99 15.26 -2.50
C ARG A 1097 -80.97 14.55 -1.60
N ASN A 1098 -80.53 13.34 -1.95
CA ASN A 1098 -79.35 12.70 -1.37
C ASN A 1098 -78.09 13.18 -2.10
N ASP A 1099 -77.08 13.64 -1.37
CA ASP A 1099 -75.83 14.18 -1.90
C ASP A 1099 -74.66 13.35 -1.38
N THR A 1100 -73.90 12.75 -2.29
CA THR A 1100 -72.76 11.90 -1.92
C THR A 1100 -71.57 12.69 -1.38
N GLY A 1101 -71.55 14.01 -1.54
CA GLY A 1101 -70.33 14.81 -1.39
C GLY A 1101 -69.28 14.42 -2.44
N PHE A 1102 -68.08 14.99 -2.31
CA PHE A 1102 -66.96 14.68 -3.19
C PHE A 1102 -66.26 13.38 -2.78
N VAL A 1103 -66.41 12.34 -3.59
CA VAL A 1103 -65.87 10.99 -3.37
C VAL A 1103 -64.95 10.56 -4.53
N GLU A 1104 -63.98 9.70 -4.27
CA GLU A 1104 -63.03 9.19 -5.29
C GLU A 1104 -63.56 7.98 -6.07
N ARG A 1105 -64.64 7.34 -5.63
CA ARG A 1105 -65.20 6.15 -6.29
C ARG A 1105 -66.70 6.32 -6.54
N LEU A 1106 -67.13 5.95 -7.76
CA LEU A 1106 -68.52 5.99 -8.22
C LEU A 1106 -69.28 4.68 -7.95
N THR A 1107 -68.89 3.92 -6.92
CA THR A 1107 -69.54 2.65 -6.53
C THR A 1107 -70.38 2.86 -5.29
N ASN A 1108 -71.65 2.43 -5.31
CA ASN A 1108 -72.64 2.61 -4.23
C ASN A 1108 -73.01 4.08 -3.99
N VAL A 1109 -73.22 4.84 -5.07
CA VAL A 1109 -73.60 6.25 -5.04
C VAL A 1109 -75.10 6.40 -4.73
N GLY A 1110 -75.88 5.34 -4.95
CA GLY A 1110 -77.31 5.26 -4.61
C GLY A 1110 -77.90 3.87 -4.80
N SER A 1111 -79.09 3.78 -5.40
CA SER A 1111 -79.70 2.50 -5.80
C SER A 1111 -78.93 1.84 -6.96
N GLU A 1112 -79.08 0.53 -7.16
CA GLU A 1112 -78.43 -0.20 -8.26
C GLU A 1112 -78.78 0.41 -9.64
N GLY A 1113 -80.00 0.93 -9.81
CA GLY A 1113 -80.40 1.65 -11.02
C GLY A 1113 -79.73 3.03 -11.19
N THR A 1114 -79.46 3.73 -10.08
CA THR A 1114 -78.78 5.04 -10.10
C THR A 1114 -77.30 4.88 -10.42
N ASP A 1115 -76.65 3.85 -9.88
CA ASP A 1115 -75.28 3.50 -10.23
C ASP A 1115 -75.16 3.20 -11.74
N ILE A 1116 -76.09 2.42 -12.31
CA ILE A 1116 -76.10 2.15 -13.77
C ILE A 1116 -76.31 3.44 -14.57
N LEU A 1117 -77.21 4.33 -14.12
CA LEU A 1117 -77.47 5.63 -14.74
C LEU A 1117 -76.24 6.55 -14.74
N VAL A 1118 -75.61 6.77 -13.58
CA VAL A 1118 -74.43 7.63 -13.43
C VAL A 1118 -73.29 7.08 -14.28
N LYS A 1119 -73.05 5.78 -14.23
CA LYS A 1119 -72.00 5.12 -15.04
C LYS A 1119 -72.25 5.31 -16.54
N SER A 1120 -73.50 5.18 -16.97
CA SER A 1120 -73.89 5.42 -18.37
C SER A 1120 -73.65 6.86 -18.79
N MET A 1121 -74.06 7.83 -17.97
CA MET A 1121 -73.88 9.25 -18.26
C MET A 1121 -72.39 9.63 -18.30
N VAL A 1122 -71.57 9.15 -17.35
CA VAL A 1122 -70.13 9.40 -17.34
C VAL A 1122 -69.44 8.77 -18.56
N ASN A 1123 -69.79 7.54 -18.95
CA ASN A 1123 -69.22 6.89 -20.14
C ASN A 1123 -69.58 7.60 -21.45
N ILE A 1124 -70.84 8.04 -21.60
CA ILE A 1124 -71.28 8.86 -22.74
C ILE A 1124 -70.50 10.18 -22.77
N MET A 1125 -70.26 10.79 -21.60
CA MET A 1125 -69.49 12.02 -21.49
C MET A 1125 -68.02 11.85 -21.85
N LEU A 1126 -67.37 10.77 -21.39
CA LEU A 1126 -65.99 10.47 -21.76
C LEU A 1126 -65.86 10.23 -23.27
N LEU A 1127 -66.79 9.50 -23.88
CA LEU A 1127 -66.84 9.33 -25.35
C LEU A 1127 -67.05 10.66 -26.08
N ASN A 1128 -67.88 11.55 -25.54
CA ASN A 1128 -68.10 12.89 -26.09
C ASN A 1128 -66.84 13.77 -26.02
N VAL A 1129 -66.05 13.67 -24.94
CA VAL A 1129 -64.77 14.38 -24.81
C VAL A 1129 -63.79 13.95 -25.91
N PHE A 1130 -63.66 12.65 -26.16
CA PHE A 1130 -62.84 12.17 -27.28
C PHE A 1130 -63.41 12.59 -28.63
N LYS A 1131 -64.72 12.46 -28.83
CA LYS A 1131 -65.38 12.87 -30.08
C LYS A 1131 -65.07 14.33 -30.41
N ARG A 1132 -65.16 15.24 -29.43
CA ARG A 1132 -64.86 16.66 -29.61
C ARG A 1132 -63.37 16.96 -29.80
N ASN A 1133 -62.47 16.21 -29.16
CA ASN A 1133 -61.03 16.42 -29.27
C ASN A 1133 -60.38 15.69 -30.46
N ALA A 1134 -61.05 14.71 -31.07
CA ALA A 1134 -60.47 13.83 -32.08
C ALA A 1134 -60.23 14.49 -33.45
N SER A 1135 -61.01 15.51 -33.83
CA SER A 1135 -60.96 16.14 -35.15
C SER A 1135 -61.16 17.64 -35.04
N THR A 1136 -60.18 18.41 -35.51
CA THR A 1136 -60.24 19.88 -35.62
C THR A 1136 -60.88 20.34 -36.94
N VAL A 1137 -61.00 19.43 -37.92
CA VAL A 1137 -61.43 19.73 -39.30
C VAL A 1137 -62.90 19.36 -39.54
N PHE A 1138 -63.42 18.37 -38.81
CA PHE A 1138 -64.75 17.80 -39.04
C PHE A 1138 -65.41 17.29 -37.75
N SER A 1139 -66.61 17.79 -37.42
CA SER A 1139 -67.35 17.46 -36.19
C SER A 1139 -68.49 16.45 -36.38
N ASP A 1140 -68.89 16.15 -37.62
CA ASP A 1140 -70.20 15.57 -37.91
C ASP A 1140 -70.12 14.05 -38.14
N PHE A 1141 -69.83 13.30 -37.07
CA PHE A 1141 -69.89 11.84 -37.09
C PHE A 1141 -70.64 11.26 -35.88
N LYS A 1142 -71.20 10.06 -36.06
CA LYS A 1142 -71.86 9.32 -34.99
C LYS A 1142 -71.03 8.13 -34.53
N LEU A 1143 -71.02 7.92 -33.22
CA LEU A 1143 -70.38 6.77 -32.58
C LEU A 1143 -71.42 5.87 -31.92
N HIS A 1144 -71.15 4.56 -31.91
CA HIS A 1144 -71.96 3.63 -31.14
C HIS A 1144 -71.41 3.49 -29.72
N CYS A 1145 -72.26 3.69 -28.72
CA CYS A 1145 -71.99 3.35 -27.34
C CYS A 1145 -72.79 2.08 -27.00
N MET A 1146 -72.07 0.98 -26.82
CA MET A 1146 -72.66 -0.32 -26.52
C MET A 1146 -72.71 -0.48 -25.00
N MET A 1147 -73.89 -0.70 -24.45
CA MET A 1147 -74.08 -0.82 -23.02
C MET A 1147 -74.93 -2.04 -22.70
N ASP A 1148 -74.31 -3.03 -22.05
CA ASP A 1148 -75.04 -4.11 -21.40
C ASP A 1148 -75.62 -3.55 -20.10
N GLU A 1149 -76.79 -4.02 -19.64
CA GLU A 1149 -77.46 -3.62 -18.38
C GLU A 1149 -78.35 -2.37 -18.35
N ILE A 1150 -78.38 -1.51 -19.38
CA ILE A 1150 -79.38 -0.41 -19.47
C ILE A 1150 -80.82 -0.95 -19.39
N GLY A 1151 -81.02 -2.19 -19.86
CA GLY A 1151 -82.30 -2.89 -19.78
C GLY A 1151 -82.78 -3.22 -18.36
N LYS A 1152 -82.03 -2.92 -17.30
CA LYS A 1152 -82.49 -3.03 -15.90
C LYS A 1152 -83.15 -1.75 -15.39
N LEU A 1153 -83.05 -0.63 -16.13
CA LEU A 1153 -83.56 0.68 -15.73
C LEU A 1153 -85.07 0.84 -15.99
N HIS A 1154 -85.70 1.74 -15.23
CA HIS A 1154 -87.09 2.13 -15.48
C HIS A 1154 -87.24 2.81 -16.85
N PRO A 1155 -88.33 2.59 -17.62
CA PRO A 1155 -88.53 3.14 -18.96
C PRO A 1155 -88.26 4.65 -19.12
N ASN A 1156 -88.74 5.47 -18.18
CA ASN A 1156 -88.48 6.93 -18.19
C ASN A 1156 -86.98 7.29 -18.12
N ASN A 1157 -86.18 6.49 -17.40
CA ASN A 1157 -84.74 6.70 -17.29
C ASN A 1157 -84.01 6.22 -18.54
N VAL A 1158 -84.53 5.18 -19.20
CA VAL A 1158 -84.02 4.70 -20.49
C VAL A 1158 -84.23 5.77 -21.58
N ALA A 1159 -85.42 6.35 -21.67
CA ALA A 1159 -85.73 7.43 -22.62
C ALA A 1159 -84.83 8.66 -22.42
N GLY A 1160 -84.55 9.04 -21.17
CA GLY A 1160 -83.64 10.14 -20.89
C GLY A 1160 -82.19 9.84 -21.26
N ILE A 1161 -81.67 8.63 -21.00
CA ILE A 1161 -80.30 8.26 -21.43
C ILE A 1161 -80.18 8.29 -22.96
N LEU A 1162 -81.20 7.79 -23.68
CA LEU A 1162 -81.25 7.84 -25.15
C LEU A 1162 -81.20 9.26 -25.68
N LYS A 1163 -81.97 10.17 -25.08
CA LYS A 1163 -81.90 11.60 -25.40
C LYS A 1163 -80.52 12.19 -25.09
N PHE A 1164 -79.97 11.87 -23.91
CA PHE A 1164 -78.66 12.36 -23.47
C PHE A 1164 -77.51 11.95 -24.41
N ALA A 1165 -77.55 10.74 -24.95
CA ALA A 1165 -76.60 10.26 -25.95
C ALA A 1165 -76.83 10.88 -27.34
N ASN A 1166 -78.10 10.95 -27.78
CA ASN A 1166 -78.47 11.53 -29.08
C ASN A 1166 -78.09 13.01 -29.20
N ASP A 1167 -78.26 13.80 -28.14
CA ASP A 1167 -77.85 15.22 -28.09
C ASP A 1167 -76.33 15.42 -28.28
N ARG A 1168 -75.54 14.34 -28.28
CA ARG A 1168 -74.08 14.30 -28.47
C ARG A 1168 -73.69 13.48 -29.71
N ASP A 1169 -74.66 13.13 -30.55
CA ASP A 1169 -74.59 12.18 -31.67
C ASP A 1169 -73.86 10.87 -31.34
N ILE A 1170 -74.18 10.32 -30.17
CA ILE A 1170 -73.80 8.97 -29.75
C ILE A 1170 -75.05 8.11 -29.82
N LEU A 1171 -75.01 7.04 -30.61
CA LEU A 1171 -76.08 6.08 -30.78
C LEU A 1171 -75.92 4.94 -29.76
N LEU A 1172 -76.98 4.62 -29.03
CA LEU A 1172 -76.93 3.57 -28.03
C LEU A 1172 -77.40 2.24 -28.61
N ILE A 1173 -76.65 1.19 -28.28
CA ILE A 1173 -77.02 -0.20 -28.55
C ILE A 1173 -77.12 -0.92 -27.21
N ASN A 1174 -78.31 -1.39 -26.86
CA ASN A 1174 -78.56 -2.05 -25.59
C ASN A 1174 -79.16 -3.45 -25.77
N GLY A 1175 -78.92 -4.32 -24.79
CA GLY A 1175 -79.52 -5.66 -24.71
C GLY A 1175 -80.41 -5.81 -23.48
N SER A 1176 -81.57 -6.45 -23.63
CA SER A 1176 -82.46 -6.80 -22.49
C SER A 1176 -83.12 -8.18 -22.69
N PRO A 1177 -83.65 -8.80 -21.62
CA PRO A 1177 -84.42 -10.05 -21.74
C PRO A 1177 -85.82 -9.85 -22.33
N THR A 1178 -86.45 -8.70 -22.10
CA THR A 1178 -87.82 -8.37 -22.52
C THR A 1178 -87.88 -7.07 -23.29
N GLU A 1179 -88.91 -6.90 -24.11
CA GLU A 1179 -89.20 -5.63 -24.79
C GLU A 1179 -89.41 -4.50 -23.78
N GLN A 1180 -88.83 -3.34 -24.05
CA GLN A 1180 -88.94 -2.13 -23.24
C GLN A 1180 -89.27 -0.97 -24.16
N ASP A 1181 -90.37 -0.30 -23.86
CA ASP A 1181 -90.84 0.94 -24.51
C ASP A 1181 -90.47 1.07 -26.01
N ALA A 1182 -91.25 0.35 -26.82
CA ALA A 1182 -91.07 0.19 -28.26
C ALA A 1182 -90.90 1.48 -29.07
N LEU A 1183 -91.33 2.63 -28.54
CA LEU A 1183 -91.30 3.93 -29.21
C LEU A 1183 -89.97 4.69 -29.04
N SER A 1184 -89.12 4.26 -28.11
CA SER A 1184 -87.88 4.97 -27.78
C SER A 1184 -86.67 4.57 -28.66
N TYR A 1185 -86.80 3.53 -29.47
CA TYR A 1185 -85.73 2.98 -30.32
C TYR A 1185 -86.11 3.00 -31.81
N LYS A 1186 -85.15 3.33 -32.68
CA LYS A 1186 -85.36 3.31 -34.14
C LYS A 1186 -85.42 1.86 -34.69
N HIS A 1187 -84.65 0.96 -34.06
CA HIS A 1187 -84.61 -0.46 -34.43
C HIS A 1187 -84.75 -1.35 -33.20
N ILE A 1188 -85.66 -2.31 -33.27
CA ILE A 1188 -85.82 -3.36 -32.25
C ILE A 1188 -85.64 -4.70 -32.93
N TYR A 1189 -84.67 -5.49 -32.44
CA TYR A 1189 -84.37 -6.82 -32.96
C TYR A 1189 -84.63 -7.88 -31.89
N LYS A 1190 -85.45 -8.87 -32.24
CA LYS A 1190 -85.67 -10.07 -31.43
C LYS A 1190 -84.72 -11.16 -31.90
N LEU A 1191 -83.94 -11.69 -30.97
CA LEU A 1191 -82.99 -12.78 -31.18
C LEU A 1191 -83.56 -14.06 -30.58
N GLU A 1192 -83.70 -15.09 -31.42
CA GLU A 1192 -84.18 -16.41 -31.03
C GLU A 1192 -83.25 -17.48 -31.63
N LYS A 1193 -83.17 -18.65 -30.99
CA LYS A 1193 -82.49 -19.81 -31.56
C LYS A 1193 -83.46 -20.59 -32.43
N ASP A 1194 -83.04 -20.96 -33.63
CA ASP A 1194 -83.78 -21.91 -34.47
C ASP A 1194 -83.54 -23.36 -34.03
N THR A 1195 -84.18 -24.31 -34.72
CA THR A 1195 -84.09 -25.75 -34.43
C THR A 1195 -82.67 -26.30 -34.53
N ASP A 1196 -81.81 -25.64 -35.32
CA ASP A 1196 -80.42 -26.03 -35.55
C ASP A 1196 -79.45 -25.22 -34.66
N SER A 1197 -79.97 -24.52 -33.64
CA SER A 1197 -79.21 -23.67 -32.73
C SER A 1197 -78.50 -22.47 -33.38
N PHE A 1198 -78.87 -22.10 -34.61
CA PHE A 1198 -78.50 -20.84 -35.22
C PHE A 1198 -79.35 -19.70 -34.65
N THR A 1199 -78.75 -18.53 -34.47
CA THR A 1199 -79.45 -17.33 -34.04
C THR A 1199 -80.18 -16.72 -35.22
N ARG A 1200 -81.51 -16.66 -35.13
CA ARG A 1200 -82.37 -15.91 -36.05
C ARG A 1200 -82.64 -14.53 -35.46
N ILE A 1201 -82.31 -13.51 -36.23
CA ILE A 1201 -82.54 -12.11 -35.88
C ILE A 1201 -83.76 -11.64 -36.65
N ARG A 1202 -84.82 -11.22 -35.96
CA ARG A 1202 -86.03 -10.66 -36.56
C ARG A 1202 -86.19 -9.21 -36.11
N ARG A 1203 -86.33 -8.29 -37.06
CA ARG A 1203 -86.68 -6.90 -36.76
C ARG A 1203 -88.17 -6.83 -36.42
N VAL A 1204 -88.50 -6.34 -35.23
CA VAL A 1204 -89.88 -6.31 -34.70
C VAL A 1204 -90.59 -5.00 -35.08
N ILE A 1205 -89.88 -3.87 -35.05
CA ILE A 1205 -90.44 -2.54 -35.32
C ILE A 1205 -89.51 -1.74 -36.26
N THR A 1206 -90.16 -1.03 -37.18
CA THR A 1206 -89.62 0.04 -38.04
C THR A 1206 -90.45 1.27 -37.68
N GLN A 1207 -89.88 2.26 -37.00
CA GLN A 1207 -90.44 3.61 -37.14
C GLN A 1207 -90.11 4.04 -38.58
N PHE A 1208 -91.13 4.24 -39.40
CA PHE A 1208 -90.96 4.84 -40.72
C PHE A 1208 -90.50 6.29 -40.51
N ASP A 1209 -89.41 6.68 -41.17
CA ASP A 1209 -89.00 8.08 -41.29
C ASP A 1209 -90.08 8.88 -42.06
#